data_AF-A0AB39BJT4-F1
#
_entry.id   AF-A0AB39BJT4-F1
#
_cell.length_a   1.000
_cell.length_b   1.000
_cell.length_c   1.000
_cell.angle_alpha   90.00
_cell.angle_beta   90.00
_cell.angle_gamma   90.00
#
_symmetry.space_group_name_H-M   'P 1'
#
loop_
_entity.id
_entity.type
_entity.pdbx_description
1 polymer ?
#
loop_
_entity_poly.entity_id
_entity_poly.type
_entity_poly.pdbx_seq_one_letter_code
_entity_poly.pdbx_strand_id
1 'polypeptide(L)'
;MNSAFSRRIFLSASVLGAATIAVEAVAPPMRVSAATLSTLPELSGTSADATAALARYLAGAGSNATIVGDYFIDAELPLPHSVTSLQIPSGSRLKVRGNHAGLTRAGTVTFRELLASNVAQDATGVVAASPGAYKVGEYILVTTYDVVPKSPDKYGYLRRVSAVSGSQVALDKAIPRPMTLQPRTAAVSLAPSVRIWGAGEILSTDPLVSRSPLIAFFAVDNPVVEGVSLHDSGGTGVNVAHSLNGAIDCTISDLRDDGTDYFGYGVNVTGATRGLTVKGTISRVRHAVTTNAGPQVTGIGPAGEPEDCRFEPVVSNCSDKSIDTHRVGWNTTIVPNIVGGKGGVQIRADNTRVIGGTINASSGPGIAISDVVGVAATVSGVSISNLKASGTALLCKAPVNATDVKIRDCYGTNIVLANNSTVTGGSISAGGNVGVQFLGSNNTVRGIQLGASVTTPYIEASGATNNVFEPSPPTDIEALPAPKAVTAPGISGTPSVGSQLRASTGSWDVAGVVFTYTWLRNGVEITGAIARTHPKYDIISVDMGKTLTVKVMADRVGYAQGVSLSEAVPVAQGPALQATTAPVMSGTGEIGTWLSVTKGTWTPAAQSWSYAWLVEGVEQAGLTADRVQIRSSWAGKSVAVRVTATRTGWASGSVTTSAKRMAGAAITNTAKPVISGTPKVGSFITVSNGSWNPYPSGWAVTWLVNGAVVSGLTTSRVQVRSDWSGKQVSAKVTASKPGWTASTAESAKITIEAAPLVNKTRPSLSGTGKVGSFLTVAYGSWSPSATSHTVAWYVNGALVSGLTTTRVQVMSAWKAKSIVAKVTAKRAGFTSASSSTQPLIAS
;
A
#
# COMPACT_ATOMS: atom_id res chain seq x y z
N MET A 1 13.91 49.49 -32.89
CA MET A 1 12.55 50.05 -33.00
C MET A 1 11.85 49.74 -31.69
N ASN A 2 11.90 50.70 -30.75
CA ASN A 2 10.76 51.54 -30.32
C ASN A 2 9.65 50.68 -29.70
N SER A 3 9.16 50.88 -28.48
CA SER A 3 9.16 51.99 -27.51
C SER A 3 8.26 51.47 -26.36
N ALA A 4 8.41 51.67 -25.05
CA ALA A 4 8.88 52.75 -24.19
C ALA A 4 7.87 52.85 -23.01
N PHE A 5 8.31 53.55 -21.96
CA PHE A 5 7.58 54.13 -20.82
C PHE A 5 7.60 53.37 -19.47
N SER A 6 7.85 54.02 -18.34
CA SER A 6 8.87 54.97 -17.84
C SER A 6 8.49 55.30 -16.37
N ARG A 7 9.47 55.83 -15.61
CA ARG A 7 9.41 56.53 -14.28
C ARG A 7 9.50 55.62 -13.05
N ARG A 8 10.67 55.52 -12.38
CA ARG A 8 11.38 56.47 -11.46
C ARG A 8 10.52 56.95 -10.27
N ILE A 9 11.00 56.72 -9.04
CA ILE A 9 11.25 57.75 -8.00
C ILE A 9 12.13 57.19 -6.86
N PHE A 10 12.87 58.14 -6.28
CA PHE A 10 13.99 58.20 -5.35
C PHE A 10 13.88 57.51 -3.98
N LEU A 11 15.05 57.21 -3.38
CA LEU A 11 15.34 57.54 -1.98
C LEU A 11 16.85 57.82 -1.77
N SER A 12 17.11 58.95 -1.11
CA SER A 12 18.39 59.56 -0.76
C SER A 12 19.01 58.94 0.50
N ALA A 13 20.34 58.97 0.56
CA ALA A 13 21.18 58.49 1.67
C ALA A 13 21.61 59.61 2.63
N SER A 14 21.84 59.27 3.91
CA SER A 14 23.01 59.64 4.76
C SER A 14 22.75 59.18 6.22
N VAL A 15 23.54 58.29 6.89
CA VAL A 15 24.95 58.39 7.40
C VAL A 15 24.95 59.19 8.73
N LEU A 16 25.43 58.82 9.93
CA LEU A 16 26.50 57.97 10.52
C LEU A 16 26.08 57.58 11.97
N GLY A 17 26.55 56.48 12.59
CA GLY A 17 27.87 56.42 13.23
C GLY A 17 28.07 55.12 14.03
N ALA A 18 29.34 54.74 14.17
CA ALA A 18 29.82 53.37 14.30
C ALA A 18 30.21 52.94 15.72
N ALA A 19 30.23 51.63 15.96
CA ALA A 19 31.31 50.95 16.69
C ALA A 19 31.39 49.48 16.24
N THR A 20 32.53 49.11 15.67
CA THR A 20 32.86 47.81 15.09
C THR A 20 33.72 47.01 16.07
N ILE A 21 33.35 45.76 16.35
CA ILE A 21 34.31 44.68 16.68
C ILE A 21 34.02 43.56 15.68
N ALA A 22 35.04 43.17 14.92
CA ALA A 22 34.96 42.16 13.86
C ALA A 22 35.61 40.85 14.32
N VAL A 23 34.90 39.73 14.15
CA VAL A 23 35.51 38.42 13.79
C VAL A 23 34.53 37.66 12.87
N GLU A 24 34.96 37.52 11.61
CA GLU A 24 34.70 36.51 10.57
C GLU A 24 33.27 36.13 10.09
N ALA A 25 33.11 36.18 8.76
CA ALA A 25 31.92 35.95 7.92
C ALA A 25 31.49 34.45 7.88
N VAL A 26 30.25 34.06 7.55
CA VAL A 26 29.62 34.14 6.20
C VAL A 26 28.10 33.87 6.28
N ALA A 27 27.37 34.57 5.40
CA ALA A 27 25.99 34.42 4.90
C ALA A 27 24.91 35.39 5.49
N PRO A 28 24.24 36.19 4.63
CA PRO A 28 23.14 37.07 5.04
C PRO A 28 21.90 36.25 5.42
N PRO A 29 20.93 36.81 6.19
CA PRO A 29 19.66 36.14 6.42
C PRO A 29 19.01 35.93 5.06
N MET A 30 18.94 34.66 4.66
CA MET A 30 18.15 34.22 3.54
C MET A 30 16.73 34.68 3.82
N ARG A 31 16.29 35.75 3.16
CA ARG A 31 14.86 36.03 2.99
C ARG A 31 14.35 34.85 2.18
N VAL A 32 13.92 33.81 2.89
CA VAL A 32 13.15 32.72 2.29
C VAL A 32 11.86 33.37 1.85
N SER A 33 11.76 33.64 0.54
CA SER A 33 10.47 33.91 -0.08
C SER A 33 9.55 32.75 0.28
N ALA A 34 8.38 33.06 0.82
CA ALA A 34 7.35 32.08 1.12
C ALA A 34 7.07 31.25 -0.14
N ALA A 35 7.70 30.07 -0.21
CA ALA A 35 7.34 29.06 -1.18
C ALA A 35 5.92 28.64 -0.79
N THR A 36 4.97 28.95 -1.66
CA THR A 36 3.61 28.43 -1.67
C THR A 36 3.69 26.90 -1.75
N LEU A 37 3.87 26.24 -0.61
CA LEU A 37 3.75 24.80 -0.45
C LEU A 37 2.25 24.46 -0.43
N SER A 38 1.61 24.61 -1.59
CA SER A 38 0.24 24.16 -1.85
C SER A 38 0.19 22.77 -2.46
N THR A 39 1.35 22.12 -2.64
CA THR A 39 1.46 20.77 -3.20
C THR A 39 1.56 19.72 -2.11
N LEU A 40 0.82 18.64 -2.26
CA LEU A 40 0.88 17.47 -1.39
C LEU A 40 2.28 16.84 -1.41
N PRO A 41 2.71 16.20 -0.31
CA PRO A 41 4.04 15.62 -0.21
C PRO A 41 4.20 14.37 -1.11
N GLU A 42 5.40 14.18 -1.68
CA GLU A 42 5.79 12.98 -2.44
C GLU A 42 6.03 11.73 -1.54
N LEU A 43 5.26 11.60 -0.44
CA LEU A 43 5.35 10.45 0.48
C LEU A 43 4.24 9.42 0.29
N SER A 44 3.30 9.70 -0.62
CA SER A 44 2.20 8.80 -0.95
C SER A 44 2.71 7.42 -1.38
N GLY A 45 2.14 6.36 -0.82
CA GLY A 45 2.48 4.97 -1.12
C GLY A 45 3.78 4.47 -0.47
N THR A 46 4.49 5.34 0.26
CA THR A 46 5.67 4.95 1.06
C THR A 46 5.26 4.55 2.48
N SER A 47 6.18 3.94 3.24
CA SER A 47 5.99 3.65 4.67
C SER A 47 6.56 4.74 5.59
N ALA A 48 7.03 5.85 5.03
CA ALA A 48 7.60 6.96 5.78
C ALA A 48 6.49 7.75 6.48
N ASP A 49 6.82 8.30 7.65
CA ASP A 49 5.93 9.22 8.36
C ASP A 49 5.71 10.50 7.54
N ALA A 50 4.45 10.80 7.26
CA ALA A 50 4.03 11.98 6.53
C ALA A 50 3.44 13.08 7.42
N THR A 51 3.32 12.91 8.74
CA THR A 51 2.60 13.85 9.62
C THR A 51 3.11 15.28 9.48
N ALA A 52 4.42 15.51 9.62
CA ALA A 52 4.99 16.86 9.53
C ALA A 52 4.83 17.48 8.13
N ALA A 53 4.76 16.65 7.08
CA ALA A 53 4.60 17.11 5.70
C ALA A 53 3.16 17.47 5.40
N LEU A 54 2.20 16.65 5.83
CA LEU A 54 0.77 16.93 5.74
C LEU A 54 0.39 18.16 6.57
N ALA A 55 0.95 18.33 7.76
CA ALA A 55 0.70 19.52 8.59
C ALA A 55 1.15 20.81 7.89
N ARG A 56 2.33 20.79 7.24
CA ARG A 56 2.82 21.92 6.43
C ARG A 56 1.94 22.20 5.22
N TYR A 57 1.50 21.16 4.51
CA TYR A 57 0.55 21.28 3.40
C TYR A 57 -0.76 21.94 3.86
N LEU A 58 -1.36 21.45 4.95
CA LEU A 58 -2.62 21.98 5.48
C LEU A 58 -2.48 23.44 5.93
N ALA A 59 -1.34 23.83 6.50
CA ALA A 59 -1.07 25.23 6.87
C ALA A 59 -1.04 26.17 5.66
N GLY A 60 -0.65 25.67 4.47
CA GLY A 60 -0.63 26.43 3.21
C GLY A 60 -1.90 26.31 2.35
N ALA A 61 -2.84 25.44 2.69
CA ALA A 61 -3.98 25.08 1.82
C ALA A 61 -5.13 26.12 1.81
N GLY A 62 -5.13 27.09 2.72
CA GLY A 62 -6.25 28.03 2.87
C GLY A 62 -7.50 27.34 3.44
N SER A 63 -8.69 27.67 2.91
CA SER A 63 -9.96 27.16 3.45
C SER A 63 -10.37 25.77 2.95
N ASN A 64 -9.89 25.37 1.79
CA ASN A 64 -10.20 24.08 1.18
C ASN A 64 -8.92 23.28 0.97
N ALA A 65 -8.84 22.12 1.59
CA ALA A 65 -7.73 21.19 1.42
C ALA A 65 -8.23 19.86 0.87
N THR A 66 -7.40 19.17 0.10
CA THR A 66 -7.69 17.82 -0.40
C THR A 66 -6.46 16.95 -0.17
N ILE A 67 -6.62 15.81 0.50
CA ILE A 67 -5.52 14.84 0.68
C ILE A 67 -5.69 13.70 -0.32
N VAL A 68 -4.89 13.73 -1.40
CA VAL A 68 -4.84 12.65 -2.40
C VAL A 68 -3.63 11.76 -2.14
N GLY A 69 -3.85 10.46 -1.96
CA GLY A 69 -2.78 9.47 -1.80
C GLY A 69 -2.89 8.64 -0.52
N ASP A 70 -1.85 7.85 -0.28
CA ASP A 70 -1.79 6.86 0.80
C ASP A 70 -0.65 7.19 1.77
N TYR A 71 -0.98 7.74 2.94
CA TYR A 71 0.00 8.32 3.86
C TYR A 71 -0.04 7.63 5.22
N PHE A 72 1.14 7.37 5.80
CA PHE A 72 1.26 7.01 7.20
C PHE A 72 1.39 8.28 8.05
N ILE A 73 0.71 8.31 9.19
CA ILE A 73 0.83 9.36 10.19
C ILE A 73 1.22 8.73 11.54
N ASP A 74 2.36 9.17 12.08
CA ASP A 74 2.95 8.63 13.31
C ASP A 74 2.76 9.57 14.51
N ALA A 75 2.11 10.72 14.26
CA ALA A 75 1.67 11.66 15.27
C ALA A 75 0.37 12.35 14.84
N GLU A 76 -0.29 13.00 15.81
CA GLU A 76 -1.52 13.75 15.61
C GLU A 76 -1.40 14.78 14.49
N LEU A 77 -2.38 14.81 13.58
CA LEU A 77 -2.45 15.77 12.49
C LEU A 77 -3.51 16.85 12.79
N PRO A 78 -3.13 17.98 13.41
CA PRO A 78 -4.05 19.06 13.71
C PRO A 78 -4.46 19.80 12.44
N LEU A 79 -5.77 19.99 12.26
CA LEU A 79 -6.34 20.77 11.18
C LEU A 79 -6.25 22.26 11.53
N PRO A 80 -5.54 23.09 10.75
CA PRO A 80 -5.44 24.53 11.00
C PRO A 80 -6.81 25.21 10.94
N HIS A 81 -7.08 26.18 11.83
CA HIS A 81 -8.37 26.90 11.88
C HIS A 81 -8.77 27.56 10.55
N SER A 82 -7.80 27.88 9.69
CA SER A 82 -8.03 28.39 8.34
C SER A 82 -8.74 27.38 7.42
N VAL A 83 -8.51 26.07 7.61
CA VAL A 83 -9.12 24.99 6.85
C VAL A 83 -10.54 24.75 7.38
N THR A 84 -11.55 25.02 6.56
CA THR A 84 -12.97 24.79 6.89
C THR A 84 -13.55 23.60 6.13
N SER A 85 -12.86 23.12 5.10
CA SER A 85 -13.22 21.95 4.31
C SER A 85 -11.98 21.12 4.00
N LEU A 86 -11.95 19.87 4.45
CA LEU A 86 -10.93 18.89 4.14
C LEU A 86 -11.58 17.72 3.39
N GLN A 87 -11.18 17.49 2.14
CA GLN A 87 -11.63 16.36 1.36
C GLN A 87 -10.59 15.21 1.38
N ILE A 88 -11.07 13.98 1.62
CA ILE A 88 -10.32 12.72 1.44
C ILE A 88 -11.07 11.91 0.37
N PRO A 89 -10.67 11.99 -0.91
CA PRO A 89 -11.37 11.35 -2.01
C PRO A 89 -11.15 9.83 -2.05
N SER A 90 -11.95 9.15 -2.89
CA SER A 90 -11.83 7.71 -3.13
C SER A 90 -10.41 7.32 -3.52
N GLY A 91 -9.92 6.21 -2.96
CA GLY A 91 -8.56 5.71 -3.19
C GLY A 91 -7.47 6.39 -2.36
N SER A 92 -7.80 7.42 -1.57
CA SER A 92 -6.90 8.01 -0.58
C SER A 92 -7.06 7.36 0.78
N ARG A 93 -5.95 7.26 1.53
CA ARG A 93 -5.91 6.65 2.86
C ARG A 93 -5.00 7.42 3.80
N LEU A 94 -5.48 7.68 5.01
CA LEU A 94 -4.67 8.13 6.14
C LEU A 94 -4.51 6.97 7.13
N LYS A 95 -3.29 6.50 7.29
CA LYS A 95 -2.95 5.31 8.08
C LYS A 95 -2.26 5.72 9.38
N VAL A 96 -3.01 5.70 10.47
CA VAL A 96 -2.52 6.01 11.82
C VAL A 96 -1.63 4.87 12.32
N ARG A 97 -0.45 5.21 12.86
CA ARG A 97 0.47 4.27 13.53
C ARG A 97 0.69 4.68 14.98
N GLY A 98 0.45 3.75 15.89
CA GLY A 98 0.62 3.99 17.32
C GLY A 98 -0.64 4.53 18.00
N ASN A 99 -0.46 5.11 19.19
CA ASN A 99 -1.55 5.55 20.05
C ASN A 99 -1.66 7.08 20.09
N HIS A 100 -2.24 7.66 19.05
CA HIS A 100 -2.56 9.09 18.99
C HIS A 100 -3.81 9.31 18.15
N ALA A 101 -4.41 10.49 18.25
CA ALA A 101 -5.54 10.84 17.40
C ALA A 101 -5.08 10.98 15.94
N GLY A 102 -5.91 10.58 14.98
CA GLY A 102 -5.58 10.75 13.56
C GLY A 102 -5.65 12.22 13.14
N LEU A 103 -6.87 12.73 12.96
CA LEU A 103 -7.15 14.13 12.65
C LEU A 103 -7.74 14.83 13.87
N THR A 104 -7.32 16.07 14.14
CA THR A 104 -7.88 16.85 15.24
C THR A 104 -8.25 18.28 14.89
N ARG A 105 -9.29 18.80 15.55
CA ARG A 105 -9.62 20.23 15.57
C ARG A 105 -9.99 20.59 17.00
N ALA A 106 -9.29 21.57 17.56
CA ALA A 106 -9.45 21.97 18.94
C ALA A 106 -9.61 23.49 19.09
N GLY A 107 -10.59 23.88 19.90
CA GLY A 107 -10.70 25.18 20.55
C GLY A 107 -10.11 25.14 21.95
N THR A 108 -10.59 25.98 22.87
CA THR A 108 -10.11 26.02 24.26
C THR A 108 -11.24 26.06 25.26
N VAL A 109 -10.98 25.45 26.43
CA VAL A 109 -11.83 25.55 27.63
C VAL A 109 -10.91 25.87 28.79
N THR A 110 -11.10 27.04 29.41
CA THR A 110 -10.22 27.54 30.47
C THR A 110 -11.05 27.94 31.68
N PHE A 111 -10.73 27.41 32.86
CA PHE A 111 -11.36 27.81 34.12
C PHE A 111 -11.39 29.34 34.23
N ARG A 112 -12.55 29.89 34.62
CA ARG A 112 -12.74 31.33 34.79
C ARG A 112 -12.84 31.68 36.27
N GLU A 113 -13.92 31.29 36.92
CA GLU A 113 -14.15 31.60 38.33
C GLU A 113 -15.16 30.63 38.97
N LEU A 114 -15.23 30.67 40.30
CA LEU A 114 -16.38 30.15 41.04
C LEU A 114 -17.55 31.16 40.94
N LEU A 115 -18.77 30.65 40.87
CA LEU A 115 -19.97 31.48 40.90
C LEU A 115 -20.26 31.97 42.33
N ALA A 116 -20.91 33.13 42.44
CA ALA A 116 -21.25 33.75 43.73
C ALA A 116 -22.36 33.03 44.50
N SER A 117 -23.15 32.20 43.80
CA SER A 117 -24.28 31.48 44.38
C SER A 117 -24.50 30.13 43.71
N ASN A 118 -25.32 29.30 44.36
CA ASN A 118 -25.87 28.09 43.76
C ASN A 118 -26.69 28.41 42.49
N VAL A 119 -26.75 27.45 41.57
CA VAL A 119 -27.57 27.53 40.36
C VAL A 119 -28.78 26.63 40.55
N ALA A 120 -29.98 27.20 40.49
CA ALA A 120 -31.21 26.42 40.60
C ALA A 120 -31.42 25.55 39.35
N GLN A 121 -32.22 24.49 39.49
CA GLN A 121 -32.72 23.76 38.32
C GLN A 121 -33.49 24.73 37.41
N ASP A 122 -33.32 24.56 36.10
CA ASP A 122 -33.94 25.36 35.05
C ASP A 122 -33.59 26.87 35.10
N ALA A 123 -32.54 27.25 35.84
CA ALA A 123 -32.06 28.62 35.89
C ALA A 123 -31.63 29.11 34.50
N THR A 124 -32.12 30.28 34.10
CA THR A 124 -31.80 30.95 32.81
C THR A 124 -30.62 31.92 32.91
N GLY A 125 -29.94 31.94 34.06
CA GLY A 125 -28.82 32.83 34.35
C GLY A 125 -27.95 32.31 35.49
N VAL A 126 -26.77 32.90 35.65
CA VAL A 126 -25.85 32.67 36.77
C VAL A 126 -25.38 33.98 37.37
N VAL A 127 -24.90 33.92 38.62
CA VAL A 127 -24.37 35.10 39.34
C VAL A 127 -22.84 35.03 39.38
N ALA A 128 -22.20 35.92 38.64
CA ALA A 128 -20.75 36.09 38.61
C ALA A 128 -20.22 36.56 39.96
N ALA A 129 -19.11 35.99 40.43
CA ALA A 129 -18.38 36.52 41.58
C ALA A 129 -17.65 37.83 41.23
N SER A 130 -17.20 37.95 39.98
CA SER A 130 -16.47 39.12 39.47
C SER A 130 -17.34 39.89 38.47
N PRO A 131 -17.94 41.05 38.85
CA PRO A 131 -18.68 41.89 37.92
C PRO A 131 -17.84 42.26 36.68
N GLY A 132 -18.42 42.17 35.48
CA GLY A 132 -17.74 42.51 34.23
C GLY A 132 -16.82 41.42 33.65
N ALA A 133 -16.73 40.24 34.28
CA ALA A 133 -15.93 39.13 33.76
C ALA A 133 -16.51 38.45 32.50
N TYR A 134 -17.73 38.81 32.08
CA TYR A 134 -18.45 38.19 30.96
C TYR A 134 -18.78 39.18 29.86
N LYS A 135 -18.85 38.68 28.62
CA LYS A 135 -19.19 39.42 27.42
C LYS A 135 -20.40 38.79 26.74
N VAL A 136 -21.37 39.62 26.37
CA VAL A 136 -22.51 39.17 25.57
C VAL A 136 -22.02 38.51 24.28
N GLY A 137 -22.58 37.34 23.98
CA GLY A 137 -22.28 36.55 22.80
C GLY A 137 -21.16 35.53 22.97
N GLU A 138 -20.39 35.56 24.05
CA GLU A 138 -19.34 34.56 24.31
C GLU A 138 -19.92 33.20 24.74
N TYR A 139 -19.15 32.13 24.57
CA TYR A 139 -19.48 30.81 25.07
C TYR A 139 -18.80 30.54 26.42
N ILE A 140 -19.56 29.92 27.32
CA ILE A 140 -19.08 29.48 28.63
C ILE A 140 -19.53 28.05 28.89
N LEU A 141 -18.73 27.34 29.67
CA LEU A 141 -19.14 26.08 30.28
C LEU A 141 -19.56 26.38 31.72
N VAL A 142 -20.82 26.15 32.05
CA VAL A 142 -21.33 26.24 33.42
C VAL A 142 -21.27 24.84 34.02
N THR A 143 -20.61 24.66 35.16
CA THR A 143 -20.34 23.33 35.73
C THR A 143 -20.21 23.39 37.25
N THR A 144 -20.06 22.23 37.89
CA THR A 144 -20.12 22.04 39.34
C THR A 144 -19.33 20.80 39.76
N TYR A 145 -19.12 20.61 41.06
CA TYR A 145 -18.64 19.34 41.63
C TYR A 145 -19.77 18.37 41.98
N ASP A 146 -21.04 18.75 41.79
CA ASP A 146 -22.13 17.77 41.86
C ASP A 146 -21.90 16.67 40.82
N VAL A 147 -22.05 15.42 41.28
CA VAL A 147 -21.82 14.23 40.47
C VAL A 147 -23.13 13.55 40.08
N VAL A 148 -23.09 12.83 38.99
CA VAL A 148 -24.16 11.94 38.56
C VAL A 148 -24.32 10.79 39.57
N PRO A 149 -25.56 10.41 39.97
CA PRO A 149 -25.78 9.30 40.89
C PRO A 149 -25.05 8.00 40.49
N LYS A 150 -24.31 7.44 41.45
CA LYS A 150 -23.47 6.23 41.28
C LYS A 150 -22.42 6.38 40.14
N SER A 151 -21.96 7.60 39.86
CA SER A 151 -20.88 7.91 38.93
C SER A 151 -19.91 8.94 39.52
N PRO A 152 -18.63 8.96 39.10
CA PRO A 152 -17.72 10.08 39.35
C PRO A 152 -17.91 11.26 38.38
N ASP A 153 -18.75 11.10 37.34
CA ASP A 153 -18.98 12.10 36.30
C ASP A 153 -19.67 13.35 36.86
N LYS A 154 -19.27 14.53 36.37
CA LYS A 154 -19.80 15.83 36.84
C LYS A 154 -20.71 16.49 35.80
N TYR A 155 -21.69 17.23 36.28
CA TYR A 155 -22.58 18.00 35.42
C TYR A 155 -21.90 19.22 34.79
N GLY A 156 -22.30 19.55 33.56
CA GLY A 156 -21.89 20.78 32.93
C GLY A 156 -22.59 21.03 31.59
N TYR A 157 -22.76 22.30 31.25
CA TYR A 157 -23.55 22.72 30.10
C TYR A 157 -22.89 23.87 29.35
N LEU A 158 -22.80 23.73 28.03
CA LEU A 158 -22.29 24.77 27.13
C LEU A 158 -23.40 25.79 26.90
N ARG A 159 -23.12 27.06 27.20
CA ARG A 159 -24.09 28.15 27.10
C ARG A 159 -23.47 29.34 26.39
N ARG A 160 -24.32 30.13 25.75
CA ARG A 160 -23.97 31.43 25.20
C ARG A 160 -24.51 32.50 26.11
N VAL A 161 -23.68 33.49 26.45
CA VAL A 161 -24.11 34.64 27.25
C VAL A 161 -25.04 35.51 26.43
N SER A 162 -26.29 35.68 26.86
CA SER A 162 -27.32 36.43 26.14
C SER A 162 -27.43 37.88 26.60
N ALA A 163 -27.17 38.16 27.88
CA ALA A 163 -27.12 39.51 28.46
C ALA A 163 -26.23 39.53 29.72
N VAL A 164 -25.69 40.70 30.05
CA VAL A 164 -24.92 40.93 31.30
C VAL A 164 -25.40 42.21 31.95
N SER A 165 -25.70 42.17 33.25
CA SER A 165 -26.05 43.33 34.07
C SER A 165 -25.40 43.22 35.45
N GLY A 166 -24.31 43.96 35.67
CA GLY A 166 -23.48 43.82 36.88
C GLY A 166 -22.93 42.39 37.01
N SER A 167 -23.32 41.69 38.08
CA SER A 167 -22.98 40.27 38.31
C SER A 167 -23.97 39.28 37.68
N GLN A 168 -25.12 39.74 37.16
CA GLN A 168 -26.12 38.86 36.57
C GLN A 168 -25.73 38.54 35.12
N VAL A 169 -25.58 37.25 34.82
CA VAL A 169 -25.22 36.75 33.49
C VAL A 169 -26.37 35.89 32.97
N ALA A 170 -27.11 36.38 31.99
CA ALA A 170 -28.18 35.63 31.35
C ALA A 170 -27.62 34.66 30.30
N LEU A 171 -28.27 33.51 30.16
CA LEU A 171 -27.86 32.43 29.26
C LEU A 171 -28.85 32.28 28.10
N ASP A 172 -28.39 31.67 27.01
CA ASP A 172 -29.22 31.32 25.85
C ASP A 172 -30.21 30.18 26.13
N LYS A 173 -29.94 29.37 27.15
CA LYS A 173 -30.77 28.23 27.54
C LYS A 173 -30.66 27.97 29.05
N ALA A 174 -31.76 27.48 29.63
CA ALA A 174 -31.83 27.08 31.03
C ALA A 174 -30.82 25.97 31.38
N ILE A 175 -30.39 25.91 32.65
CA ILE A 175 -29.52 24.86 33.19
C ILE A 175 -30.37 23.68 33.69
N PRO A 176 -30.30 22.48 33.08
CA PRO A 176 -31.22 21.38 33.37
C PRO A 176 -31.21 20.82 34.79
N ARG A 177 -30.08 20.96 35.50
CA ARG A 177 -29.87 20.37 36.83
C ARG A 177 -29.44 21.43 37.83
N PRO A 178 -29.85 21.31 39.11
CA PRO A 178 -29.35 22.18 40.14
C PRO A 178 -27.83 21.99 40.31
N MET A 179 -27.12 23.07 40.61
CA MET A 179 -25.71 23.05 40.96
C MET A 179 -25.53 23.63 42.36
N THR A 180 -25.13 22.80 43.30
CA THR A 180 -25.06 23.12 44.73
C THR A 180 -23.65 23.01 45.31
N LEU A 181 -22.74 22.29 44.64
CA LEU A 181 -21.40 22.05 45.12
C LEU A 181 -20.34 22.80 44.30
N GLN A 182 -19.98 23.99 44.78
CA GLN A 182 -19.01 24.89 44.14
C GLN A 182 -19.26 25.11 42.63
N PRO A 183 -20.42 25.67 42.24
CA PRO A 183 -20.69 26.02 40.86
C PRO A 183 -19.63 26.98 40.32
N ARG A 184 -19.30 26.83 39.04
CA ARG A 184 -18.19 27.54 38.40
C ARG A 184 -18.41 27.69 36.91
N THR A 185 -17.61 28.56 36.30
CA THR A 185 -17.60 28.75 34.86
C THR A 185 -16.21 28.52 34.27
N ALA A 186 -16.20 28.12 33.00
CA ALA A 186 -15.02 28.18 32.14
C ALA A 186 -15.32 29.05 30.92
N ALA A 187 -14.33 29.81 30.47
CA ALA A 187 -14.37 30.44 29.15
C ALA A 187 -14.24 29.35 28.08
N VAL A 188 -15.10 29.36 27.06
CA VAL A 188 -15.03 28.44 25.92
C VAL A 188 -14.76 29.24 24.66
N SER A 189 -13.62 28.98 24.02
CA SER A 189 -13.35 29.45 22.67
C SER A 189 -13.60 28.30 21.70
N LEU A 190 -14.73 28.33 20.99
CA LEU A 190 -15.01 27.33 19.98
C LEU A 190 -14.09 27.52 18.78
N ALA A 191 -13.40 26.46 18.36
CA ALA A 191 -12.70 26.47 17.09
C ALA A 191 -13.68 26.60 15.93
N PRO A 192 -13.29 27.27 14.83
CA PRO A 192 -14.15 27.42 13.66
C PRO A 192 -14.56 26.08 13.06
N SER A 193 -15.71 26.10 12.42
CA SER A 193 -16.32 24.95 11.76
C SER A 193 -15.43 24.31 10.71
N VAL A 194 -15.52 22.99 10.64
CA VAL A 194 -14.76 22.17 9.71
C VAL A 194 -15.59 21.00 9.21
N ARG A 195 -15.54 20.77 7.90
CA ARG A 195 -16.11 19.60 7.23
C ARG A 195 -15.00 18.68 6.75
N ILE A 196 -14.96 17.45 7.24
CA ILE A 196 -14.07 16.37 6.77
C ILE A 196 -14.93 15.44 5.91
N TRP A 197 -14.66 15.31 4.62
CA TRP A 197 -15.57 14.60 3.72
C TRP A 197 -14.91 13.87 2.55
N GLY A 198 -15.65 12.97 1.92
CA GLY A 198 -15.22 12.24 0.71
C GLY A 198 -15.20 10.72 0.93
N ALA A 199 -14.89 9.95 -0.11
CA ALA A 199 -15.01 8.49 -0.10
C ALA A 199 -13.69 7.75 0.23
N GLY A 200 -12.71 8.43 0.82
CA GLY A 200 -11.44 7.83 1.25
C GLY A 200 -11.51 7.26 2.67
N GLU A 201 -10.38 6.72 3.12
CA GLU A 201 -10.29 5.98 4.38
C GLU A 201 -9.38 6.67 5.41
N ILE A 202 -9.72 6.58 6.68
CA ILE A 202 -8.82 6.84 7.81
C ILE A 202 -8.85 5.59 8.69
N LEU A 203 -7.72 4.95 8.88
CA LEU A 203 -7.64 3.69 9.61
C LEU A 203 -6.42 3.64 10.52
N SER A 204 -6.46 2.79 11.54
CA SER A 204 -5.24 2.39 12.23
C SER A 204 -4.61 1.18 11.53
N THR A 205 -3.29 1.17 11.45
CA THR A 205 -2.53 0.01 10.96
C THR A 205 -2.11 -0.94 12.08
N ASP A 206 -2.36 -0.54 13.32
CA ASP A 206 -2.15 -1.36 14.51
C ASP A 206 -3.30 -1.14 15.53
N PRO A 207 -4.43 -1.86 15.36
CA PRO A 207 -5.55 -1.78 16.29
C PRO A 207 -5.23 -2.24 17.71
N LEU A 208 -4.10 -2.95 17.92
CA LEU A 208 -3.70 -3.44 19.23
C LEU A 208 -3.00 -2.37 20.09
N VAL A 209 -2.64 -1.23 19.50
CA VAL A 209 -2.02 -0.12 20.25
C VAL A 209 -2.81 1.16 20.15
N SER A 210 -3.69 1.30 19.15
CA SER A 210 -4.51 2.49 18.93
C SER A 210 -5.72 2.52 19.88
N ARG A 211 -5.63 3.30 20.97
CA ARG A 211 -6.74 3.57 21.91
C ARG A 211 -7.37 4.95 21.68
N SER A 212 -6.66 5.83 20.99
CA SER A 212 -7.10 7.17 20.62
C SER A 212 -8.13 7.18 19.47
N PRO A 213 -8.90 8.27 19.33
CA PRO A 213 -9.88 8.42 18.24
C PRO A 213 -9.22 8.65 16.87
N LEU A 214 -9.81 8.13 15.79
CA LEU A 214 -9.34 8.43 14.43
C LEU A 214 -9.60 9.90 14.05
N ILE A 215 -10.71 10.47 14.50
CA ILE A 215 -11.02 11.91 14.41
C ILE A 215 -11.42 12.43 15.79
N ALA A 216 -10.80 13.52 16.25
CA ALA A 216 -11.15 14.18 17.50
C ALA A 216 -11.53 15.66 17.32
N PHE A 217 -12.68 16.03 17.85
CA PHE A 217 -13.12 17.41 17.97
C PHE A 217 -13.18 17.80 19.45
N PHE A 218 -12.59 18.94 19.80
CA PHE A 218 -12.65 19.50 21.15
C PHE A 218 -13.03 20.98 21.09
N ALA A 219 -14.14 21.37 21.71
CA ALA A 219 -14.67 22.74 21.67
C ALA A 219 -14.73 23.28 20.24
N VAL A 220 -15.52 22.65 19.36
CA VAL A 220 -15.63 23.03 17.94
C VAL A 220 -17.05 23.47 17.64
N ASP A 221 -17.19 24.56 16.87
CA ASP A 221 -18.48 24.96 16.32
C ASP A 221 -18.76 24.14 15.05
N ASN A 222 -19.93 23.52 14.96
CA ASN A 222 -20.43 22.74 13.83
C ASN A 222 -19.37 21.79 13.18
N PRO A 223 -18.85 20.79 13.92
CA PRO A 223 -17.99 19.77 13.34
C PRO A 223 -18.79 18.84 12.41
N VAL A 224 -18.30 18.63 11.19
CA VAL A 224 -18.95 17.75 10.20
C VAL A 224 -18.00 16.67 9.70
N VAL A 225 -18.44 15.42 9.69
CA VAL A 225 -17.74 14.29 9.07
C VAL A 225 -18.70 13.56 8.14
N GLU A 226 -18.36 13.40 6.87
CA GLU A 226 -19.29 12.92 5.84
C GLU A 226 -18.65 11.97 4.83
N GLY A 227 -19.24 10.80 4.61
CA GLY A 227 -18.89 9.87 3.54
C GLY A 227 -17.56 9.10 3.71
N VAL A 228 -16.65 9.55 4.58
CA VAL A 228 -15.37 8.86 4.81
C VAL A 228 -15.57 7.51 5.49
N SER A 229 -14.63 6.59 5.28
CA SER A 229 -14.61 5.30 5.98
C SER A 229 -13.59 5.33 7.13
N LEU A 230 -14.02 4.98 8.33
CA LEU A 230 -13.19 4.91 9.54
C LEU A 230 -13.15 3.48 10.06
N HIS A 231 -11.99 2.83 10.12
CA HIS A 231 -11.94 1.41 10.53
C HIS A 231 -10.62 0.96 11.15
N ASP A 232 -10.61 -0.30 11.61
CA ASP A 232 -9.45 -1.02 12.12
C ASP A 232 -8.72 -0.33 13.28
N SER A 233 -9.45 0.37 14.16
CA SER A 233 -8.91 1.00 15.38
C SER A 233 -9.36 0.25 16.64
N GLY A 234 -8.52 0.26 17.68
CA GLY A 234 -8.91 -0.21 19.01
C GLY A 234 -9.54 0.87 19.89
N GLY A 235 -9.57 2.12 19.41
CA GLY A 235 -10.09 3.28 20.11
C GLY A 235 -11.51 3.63 19.65
N THR A 236 -11.68 4.90 19.28
CA THR A 236 -12.96 5.45 18.81
C THR A 236 -12.87 5.84 17.33
N GLY A 237 -13.95 5.72 16.57
CA GLY A 237 -14.01 6.29 15.22
C GLY A 237 -13.95 7.82 15.28
N VAL A 238 -15.01 8.43 15.83
CA VAL A 238 -15.09 9.90 16.01
C VAL A 238 -15.37 10.24 17.48
N ASN A 239 -14.56 11.11 18.07
CA ASN A 239 -14.81 11.70 19.38
C ASN A 239 -15.18 13.18 19.24
N VAL A 240 -16.27 13.61 19.87
CA VAL A 240 -16.71 15.02 19.88
C VAL A 240 -16.86 15.47 21.33
N ALA A 241 -16.13 16.51 21.75
CA ALA A 241 -16.10 16.99 23.13
C ALA A 241 -16.40 18.48 23.23
N HIS A 242 -17.32 18.89 24.11
CA HIS A 242 -17.65 20.31 24.37
C HIS A 242 -17.99 21.14 23.12
N SER A 243 -18.49 20.49 22.07
CA SER A 243 -18.76 21.13 20.78
C SER A 243 -20.20 21.60 20.66
N LEU A 244 -20.45 22.49 19.70
CA LEU A 244 -21.79 23.00 19.41
C LEU A 244 -22.24 22.55 18.02
N ASN A 245 -23.46 22.03 17.91
CA ASN A 245 -24.05 21.52 16.68
C ASN A 245 -23.19 20.43 16.01
N GLY A 246 -23.29 20.30 14.69
CA GLY A 246 -22.50 19.37 13.89
C GLY A 246 -23.25 18.11 13.46
N ALA A 247 -22.65 17.37 12.55
CA ALA A 247 -23.21 16.16 11.97
C ALA A 247 -22.14 15.12 11.65
N ILE A 248 -22.33 13.89 12.12
CA ILE A 248 -21.47 12.74 11.80
C ILE A 248 -22.27 11.75 10.95
N ASP A 249 -21.93 11.71 9.66
CA ASP A 249 -22.57 10.89 8.64
C ASP A 249 -21.51 10.17 7.78
N CYS A 250 -20.77 9.26 8.42
CA CYS A 250 -19.69 8.50 7.82
C CYS A 250 -19.86 7.00 8.05
N THR A 251 -19.01 6.19 7.41
CA THR A 251 -18.98 4.74 7.67
C THR A 251 -17.95 4.47 8.76
N ILE A 252 -18.34 3.72 9.79
CA ILE A 252 -17.43 3.28 10.86
C ILE A 252 -17.54 1.77 11.02
N SER A 253 -16.42 1.05 10.94
CA SER A 253 -16.45 -0.40 11.13
C SER A 253 -15.19 -1.00 11.75
N ASP A 254 -15.30 -2.26 12.18
CA ASP A 254 -14.17 -3.10 12.57
C ASP A 254 -13.34 -2.49 13.70
N LEU A 255 -14.03 -1.86 14.67
CA LEU A 255 -13.36 -1.34 15.85
C LEU A 255 -13.25 -2.44 16.90
N ARG A 256 -12.03 -2.66 17.38
CA ARG A 256 -11.73 -3.76 18.30
C ARG A 256 -12.44 -3.53 19.64
N ASP A 257 -13.14 -4.57 20.09
CA ASP A 257 -13.70 -4.68 21.43
C ASP A 257 -13.15 -5.93 22.10
N ASP A 258 -12.39 -5.77 23.18
CA ASP A 258 -11.96 -6.88 24.03
C ASP A 258 -12.58 -6.84 25.43
N GLY A 259 -13.51 -5.91 25.66
CA GLY A 259 -14.21 -5.76 26.92
C GLY A 259 -13.39 -5.10 28.04
N THR A 260 -12.10 -4.81 27.85
CA THR A 260 -11.20 -4.35 28.92
C THR A 260 -10.44 -3.07 28.55
N ASP A 261 -9.53 -3.14 27.60
CA ASP A 261 -8.59 -2.07 27.24
C ASP A 261 -8.98 -1.36 25.94
N TYR A 262 -9.74 -2.05 25.09
CA TYR A 262 -10.18 -1.57 23.79
C TYR A 262 -11.70 -1.67 23.75
N PHE A 263 -12.35 -0.52 23.76
CA PHE A 263 -13.80 -0.43 23.87
C PHE A 263 -14.50 -0.34 22.51
N GLY A 264 -13.79 -0.02 21.43
CA GLY A 264 -14.32 -0.01 20.07
C GLY A 264 -15.60 0.82 19.92
N TYR A 265 -15.55 2.12 20.23
CA TYR A 265 -16.71 3.02 20.11
C TYR A 265 -16.79 3.63 18.71
N GLY A 266 -17.98 3.59 18.08
CA GLY A 266 -18.19 4.25 16.78
C GLY A 266 -18.05 5.77 16.90
N VAL A 267 -19.08 6.41 17.43
CA VAL A 267 -19.08 7.84 17.78
C VAL A 267 -19.20 8.00 19.29
N ASN A 268 -18.24 8.68 19.91
CA ASN A 268 -18.28 9.03 21.33
C ASN A 268 -18.56 10.54 21.49
N VAL A 269 -19.72 10.85 22.06
CA VAL A 269 -20.18 12.22 22.28
C VAL A 269 -19.94 12.59 23.73
N THR A 270 -19.05 13.53 23.99
CA THR A 270 -18.48 13.76 25.31
C THR A 270 -18.63 15.18 25.81
N GLY A 271 -18.58 15.33 27.13
CA GLY A 271 -18.65 16.63 27.79
C GLY A 271 -19.92 17.38 27.45
N ALA A 272 -19.87 18.70 27.48
CA ALA A 272 -21.04 19.55 27.24
C ALA A 272 -21.33 19.76 25.75
N THR A 273 -21.22 18.70 24.94
CA THR A 273 -21.53 18.77 23.51
C THR A 273 -23.03 18.97 23.32
N ARG A 274 -23.45 19.99 22.57
CA ARG A 274 -24.86 20.36 22.43
C ARG A 274 -25.30 20.35 20.97
N GLY A 275 -26.38 19.64 20.66
CA GLY A 275 -27.03 19.68 19.33
C GLY A 275 -26.36 18.85 18.23
N LEU A 276 -25.50 17.88 18.58
CA LEU A 276 -24.85 17.01 17.59
C LEU A 276 -25.84 15.98 17.01
N THR A 277 -25.81 15.78 15.70
CA THR A 277 -26.55 14.69 15.03
C THR A 277 -25.62 13.58 14.51
N VAL A 278 -25.99 12.32 14.71
CA VAL A 278 -25.25 11.14 14.21
C VAL A 278 -26.17 10.28 13.34
N LYS A 279 -25.81 10.02 12.08
CA LYS A 279 -26.63 9.28 11.10
C LYS A 279 -25.94 8.10 10.40
N GLY A 280 -24.61 8.10 10.37
CA GLY A 280 -23.81 7.21 9.53
C GLY A 280 -24.05 5.70 9.70
N THR A 281 -23.38 4.91 8.85
CA THR A 281 -23.45 3.44 8.92
C THR A 281 -22.36 2.92 9.84
N ILE A 282 -22.73 2.24 10.91
CA ILE A 282 -21.79 1.81 11.96
C ILE A 282 -21.94 0.31 12.21
N SER A 283 -20.86 -0.46 12.11
CA SER A 283 -20.94 -1.92 12.26
C SER A 283 -19.72 -2.57 12.88
N ARG A 284 -19.90 -3.72 13.56
CA ARG A 284 -18.78 -4.48 14.17
C ARG A 284 -17.93 -3.58 15.10
N VAL A 285 -18.64 -2.94 16.02
CA VAL A 285 -18.12 -2.11 17.10
C VAL A 285 -18.81 -2.53 18.40
N ARG A 286 -18.37 -2.06 19.56
CA ARG A 286 -19.08 -2.35 20.82
C ARG A 286 -20.39 -1.59 20.92
N HIS A 287 -20.27 -0.27 20.82
CA HIS A 287 -21.36 0.69 20.84
C HIS A 287 -21.20 1.57 19.61
N ALA A 288 -22.23 1.65 18.77
CA ALA A 288 -22.23 2.52 17.61
C ALA A 288 -22.21 4.00 18.02
N VAL A 289 -22.98 4.34 19.05
CA VAL A 289 -22.98 5.68 19.63
C VAL A 289 -22.97 5.60 21.15
N THR A 290 -22.14 6.42 21.77
CA THR A 290 -22.08 6.55 23.24
C THR A 290 -22.04 8.00 23.66
N THR A 291 -22.48 8.27 24.88
CA THR A 291 -22.23 9.54 25.56
C THR A 291 -21.34 9.33 26.78
N ASN A 292 -20.43 10.27 27.08
CA ASN A 292 -19.52 10.20 28.23
C ASN A 292 -19.22 11.61 28.78
N ALA A 293 -18.66 11.70 29.99
CA ALA A 293 -18.21 12.97 30.53
C ALA A 293 -17.06 13.54 29.68
N GLY A 294 -16.83 14.85 29.79
CA GLY A 294 -15.76 15.52 29.06
C GLY A 294 -14.36 15.05 29.52
N PRO A 295 -13.31 15.28 28.72
CA PRO A 295 -11.95 15.03 29.16
C PRO A 295 -11.59 15.92 30.35
N GLN A 296 -10.51 15.56 31.06
CA GLN A 296 -10.00 16.35 32.18
C GLN A 296 -9.57 17.74 31.72
N VAL A 297 -10.15 18.78 32.31
CA VAL A 297 -9.74 20.19 32.10
C VAL A 297 -9.25 20.77 33.41
N THR A 298 -8.06 21.37 33.43
CA THR A 298 -7.47 21.96 34.64
C THR A 298 -8.40 23.00 35.27
N GLY A 299 -8.65 22.88 36.59
CA GLY A 299 -9.57 23.75 37.34
C GLY A 299 -11.06 23.40 37.22
N ILE A 300 -11.42 22.50 36.30
CA ILE A 300 -12.81 22.06 36.04
C ILE A 300 -13.00 20.57 36.34
N GLY A 301 -12.12 19.71 35.83
CA GLY A 301 -12.21 18.24 35.88
C GLY A 301 -12.96 17.64 34.68
N PRO A 302 -13.39 16.37 34.75
CA PRO A 302 -14.14 15.71 33.68
C PRO A 302 -15.61 16.08 33.82
N ALA A 303 -16.03 17.12 33.13
CA ALA A 303 -17.35 17.67 33.30
C ALA A 303 -18.11 17.80 31.98
N GLY A 304 -19.43 17.71 32.06
CA GLY A 304 -20.31 18.03 30.96
C GLY A 304 -21.25 16.89 30.60
N GLU A 305 -22.47 17.26 30.26
CA GLU A 305 -23.50 16.35 29.76
C GLU A 305 -23.83 16.68 28.31
N PRO A 306 -23.81 15.68 27.40
CA PRO A 306 -24.30 15.88 26.05
C PRO A 306 -25.78 16.28 26.06
N GLU A 307 -26.13 17.36 25.37
CA GLU A 307 -27.45 17.97 25.43
C GLU A 307 -28.07 18.11 24.03
N ASP A 308 -29.37 17.86 23.90
CA ASP A 308 -30.13 17.99 22.64
C ASP A 308 -29.52 17.22 21.45
N CYS A 309 -28.76 16.16 21.73
CA CYS A 309 -28.13 15.36 20.69
C CYS A 309 -29.15 14.40 20.06
N ARG A 310 -28.96 14.07 18.78
CA ARG A 310 -29.82 13.17 18.02
C ARG A 310 -29.02 12.03 17.39
N PHE A 311 -29.39 10.80 17.72
CA PHE A 311 -28.73 9.58 17.24
C PHE A 311 -29.70 8.79 16.37
N GLU A 312 -29.45 8.77 15.07
CA GLU A 312 -30.21 8.00 14.07
C GLU A 312 -29.29 7.17 13.14
N PRO A 313 -28.27 6.45 13.66
CA PRO A 313 -27.37 5.65 12.83
C PRO A 313 -28.03 4.39 12.26
N VAL A 314 -27.51 3.93 11.12
CA VAL A 314 -27.76 2.56 10.63
C VAL A 314 -26.73 1.63 11.26
N VAL A 315 -27.17 0.70 12.12
CA VAL A 315 -26.28 -0.09 12.97
C VAL A 315 -26.37 -1.58 12.68
N SER A 316 -25.23 -2.27 12.63
CA SER A 316 -25.24 -3.73 12.62
C SER A 316 -24.13 -4.43 13.39
N ASN A 317 -24.45 -5.60 13.93
CA ASN A 317 -23.47 -6.53 14.53
C ASN A 317 -22.62 -5.91 15.66
N CYS A 318 -23.24 -5.14 16.55
CA CYS A 318 -22.56 -4.67 17.75
C CYS A 318 -22.29 -5.81 18.74
N SER A 319 -21.11 -5.82 19.36
CA SER A 319 -20.75 -6.82 20.39
C SER A 319 -21.44 -6.57 21.73
N ASP A 320 -21.98 -5.36 21.95
CA ASP A 320 -22.88 -5.00 23.05
C ASP A 320 -24.03 -4.09 22.57
N LYS A 321 -24.68 -3.36 23.47
CA LYS A 321 -25.79 -2.43 23.16
C LYS A 321 -25.36 -1.43 22.10
N SER A 322 -26.12 -1.31 21.03
CA SER A 322 -25.72 -0.46 19.90
C SER A 322 -25.66 1.02 20.26
N ILE A 323 -26.52 1.49 21.13
CA ILE A 323 -26.51 2.87 21.61
C ILE A 323 -26.54 2.85 23.13
N ASP A 324 -25.54 3.45 23.79
CA ASP A 324 -25.45 3.52 25.26
C ASP A 324 -25.26 4.98 25.70
N THR A 325 -26.29 5.56 26.32
CA THR A 325 -26.19 6.95 26.81
C THR A 325 -25.32 7.11 28.05
N HIS A 326 -24.81 6.01 28.62
CA HIS A 326 -24.12 6.02 29.91
C HIS A 326 -24.87 6.93 30.91
N ARG A 327 -24.20 7.41 31.95
CA ARG A 327 -24.88 8.14 33.03
C ARG A 327 -25.03 9.64 32.74
N VAL A 328 -24.49 10.12 31.61
CA VAL A 328 -24.47 11.55 31.28
C VAL A 328 -25.21 11.84 29.97
N GLY A 329 -26.11 12.81 30.04
CA GLY A 329 -26.85 13.31 28.88
C GLY A 329 -28.19 13.91 29.29
N TRP A 330 -28.72 14.81 28.46
CA TRP A 330 -30.01 15.44 28.67
C TRP A 330 -30.73 15.69 27.34
N ASN A 331 -32.04 15.39 27.29
CA ASN A 331 -32.88 15.61 26.11
C ASN A 331 -32.36 14.92 24.83
N THR A 332 -31.68 13.78 24.99
CA THR A 332 -31.13 13.01 23.86
C THR A 332 -32.27 12.32 23.10
N THR A 333 -32.24 12.38 21.78
CA THR A 333 -33.20 11.71 20.90
C THR A 333 -32.53 10.56 20.17
N ILE A 334 -33.15 9.37 20.20
CA ILE A 334 -32.65 8.15 19.59
C ILE A 334 -33.71 7.63 18.61
N VAL A 335 -33.33 7.44 17.35
CA VAL A 335 -34.13 6.78 16.32
C VAL A 335 -33.39 5.50 15.92
N PRO A 336 -33.72 4.34 16.53
CA PRO A 336 -32.95 3.13 16.32
C PRO A 336 -33.15 2.57 14.90
N ASN A 337 -32.07 2.12 14.27
CA ASN A 337 -32.11 1.28 13.08
C ASN A 337 -31.04 0.19 13.21
N ILE A 338 -31.36 -0.86 13.98
CA ILE A 338 -30.36 -1.81 14.48
C ILE A 338 -30.65 -3.23 13.98
N VAL A 339 -29.62 -3.90 13.46
CA VAL A 339 -29.69 -5.28 12.96
C VAL A 339 -28.53 -6.16 13.47
N GLY A 340 -28.84 -7.28 14.10
CA GLY A 340 -27.88 -8.30 14.53
C GLY A 340 -27.07 -7.91 15.79
N GLY A 341 -26.21 -8.82 16.23
CA GLY A 341 -25.42 -8.67 17.45
C GLY A 341 -26.26 -8.62 18.75
N LYS A 342 -25.66 -8.14 19.84
CA LYS A 342 -26.36 -7.86 21.11
C LYS A 342 -27.15 -6.53 21.09
N GLY A 343 -27.27 -5.93 19.90
CA GLY A 343 -27.54 -4.51 19.64
C GLY A 343 -28.94 -4.01 20.01
N GLY A 344 -29.15 -3.70 21.28
CA GLY A 344 -30.26 -2.88 21.77
C GLY A 344 -29.87 -1.43 22.09
N VAL A 345 -30.75 -0.72 22.77
CA VAL A 345 -30.50 0.63 23.32
C VAL A 345 -30.40 0.56 24.84
N GLN A 346 -29.33 1.11 25.42
CA GLN A 346 -29.18 1.30 26.85
C GLN A 346 -29.35 2.78 27.20
N ILE A 347 -30.33 3.05 28.06
CA ILE A 347 -30.63 4.37 28.60
C ILE A 347 -30.20 4.40 30.06
N ARG A 348 -29.32 5.33 30.36
CA ARG A 348 -28.88 5.69 31.72
C ARG A 348 -28.86 7.21 31.92
N ALA A 349 -28.98 7.99 30.83
CA ALA A 349 -29.16 9.44 30.85
C ALA A 349 -30.64 9.85 30.99
N ASP A 350 -30.87 10.97 31.67
CA ASP A 350 -32.20 11.52 31.94
C ASP A 350 -32.83 12.15 30.70
N ASN A 351 -34.17 12.20 30.69
CA ASN A 351 -34.96 12.85 29.65
C ASN A 351 -34.57 12.35 28.24
N THR A 352 -34.24 11.07 28.12
CA THR A 352 -33.94 10.42 26.82
C THR A 352 -35.23 10.04 26.11
N ARG A 353 -35.30 10.28 24.81
CA ARG A 353 -36.44 9.95 23.95
C ARG A 353 -36.02 8.94 22.90
N VAL A 354 -36.63 7.76 22.89
CA VAL A 354 -36.51 6.78 21.80
C VAL A 354 -37.77 6.85 20.95
N ILE A 355 -37.65 7.29 19.70
CA ILE A 355 -38.80 7.56 18.85
C ILE A 355 -38.66 6.87 17.50
N GLY A 356 -39.73 6.20 17.05
CA GLY A 356 -39.76 5.47 15.78
C GLY A 356 -38.70 4.35 15.71
N GLY A 357 -38.42 3.92 14.49
CA GLY A 357 -37.29 3.04 14.22
C GLY A 357 -37.51 1.56 14.54
N THR A 358 -36.46 0.77 14.30
CA THR A 358 -36.47 -0.68 14.43
C THR A 358 -35.25 -1.21 15.18
N ILE A 359 -35.49 -2.21 16.01
CA ILE A 359 -34.48 -2.98 16.74
C ILE A 359 -34.69 -4.45 16.39
N ASN A 360 -33.72 -5.04 15.70
CA ASN A 360 -33.70 -6.45 15.36
C ASN A 360 -32.38 -7.06 15.85
N ALA A 361 -32.30 -7.39 17.13
CA ALA A 361 -31.10 -7.89 17.78
C ALA A 361 -31.24 -9.37 18.12
N SER A 362 -30.12 -10.10 18.22
CA SER A 362 -30.17 -11.56 18.46
C SER A 362 -30.09 -11.94 19.94
N SER A 363 -29.70 -11.03 20.83
CA SER A 363 -29.59 -11.28 22.28
C SER A 363 -29.56 -9.98 23.09
N GLY A 364 -29.78 -10.08 24.41
CA GLY A 364 -29.86 -8.93 25.31
C GLY A 364 -31.20 -8.20 25.24
N PRO A 365 -31.39 -7.13 26.02
CA PRO A 365 -32.61 -6.34 25.96
C PRO A 365 -32.68 -5.47 24.70
N GLY A 366 -33.88 -5.29 24.16
CA GLY A 366 -34.15 -4.40 23.03
C GLY A 366 -33.94 -2.94 23.42
N ILE A 367 -34.66 -2.48 24.45
CA ILE A 367 -34.43 -1.21 25.14
C ILE A 367 -34.29 -1.52 26.63
N ALA A 368 -33.22 -1.01 27.24
CA ALA A 368 -32.98 -1.12 28.68
C ALA A 368 -32.87 0.27 29.31
N ILE A 369 -33.68 0.54 30.32
CA ILE A 369 -33.63 1.77 31.11
C ILE A 369 -33.16 1.41 32.51
N SER A 370 -32.04 1.99 32.93
CA SER A 370 -31.45 1.69 34.24
C SER A 370 -32.13 2.45 35.37
N ASP A 371 -32.02 1.91 36.57
CA ASP A 371 -32.46 2.46 37.87
C ASP A 371 -31.84 3.82 38.25
N VAL A 372 -30.88 4.33 37.47
CA VAL A 372 -30.22 5.62 37.73
C VAL A 372 -30.87 6.79 37.02
N VAL A 373 -31.83 6.51 36.13
CA VAL A 373 -32.64 7.53 35.47
C VAL A 373 -33.63 8.11 36.48
N GLY A 374 -33.53 9.40 36.74
CA GLY A 374 -34.42 10.16 37.62
C GLY A 374 -35.57 10.84 36.88
N VAL A 375 -35.38 11.22 35.62
CA VAL A 375 -36.43 11.81 34.76
C VAL A 375 -36.87 10.79 33.73
N ALA A 376 -38.16 10.46 33.72
CA ALA A 376 -38.73 9.39 32.90
C ALA A 376 -38.29 9.49 31.43
N ALA A 377 -37.84 8.36 30.88
CA ALA A 377 -37.58 8.28 29.45
C ALA A 377 -38.88 8.12 28.67
N THR A 378 -38.89 8.58 27.42
CA THR A 378 -40.02 8.40 26.51
C THR A 378 -39.66 7.38 25.44
N VAL A 379 -40.53 6.40 25.18
CA VAL A 379 -40.38 5.42 24.11
C VAL A 379 -41.63 5.44 23.25
N SER A 380 -41.55 5.77 21.96
CA SER A 380 -42.74 5.92 21.13
C SER A 380 -42.58 5.36 19.73
N GLY A 381 -43.51 4.52 19.27
CA GLY A 381 -43.56 4.05 17.88
C GLY A 381 -42.40 3.14 17.46
N VAL A 382 -41.77 2.44 18.42
CA VAL A 382 -40.58 1.60 18.17
C VAL A 382 -41.01 0.17 17.88
N SER A 383 -40.38 -0.47 16.89
CA SER A 383 -40.54 -1.91 16.62
C SER A 383 -39.33 -2.71 17.09
N ILE A 384 -39.55 -3.72 17.93
CA ILE A 384 -38.51 -4.58 18.52
C ILE A 384 -38.77 -6.03 18.10
N SER A 385 -37.74 -6.73 17.62
CA SER A 385 -37.89 -8.10 17.13
C SER A 385 -36.67 -9.01 17.31
N ASN A 386 -36.93 -10.33 17.25
CA ASN A 386 -35.95 -11.42 17.17
C ASN A 386 -34.99 -11.60 18.37
N LEU A 387 -35.35 -11.07 19.54
CA LEU A 387 -34.54 -11.26 20.75
C LEU A 387 -34.60 -12.73 21.19
N LYS A 388 -33.48 -13.47 20.99
CA LYS A 388 -33.35 -14.87 21.40
C LYS A 388 -32.99 -14.98 22.90
N ALA A 389 -33.19 -16.18 23.46
CA ALA A 389 -32.80 -16.66 24.80
C ALA A 389 -32.72 -15.60 25.93
N SER A 390 -33.70 -15.59 26.84
CA SER A 390 -33.78 -14.74 28.05
C SER A 390 -33.79 -13.21 27.85
N GLY A 391 -33.78 -12.72 26.60
CA GLY A 391 -33.85 -11.28 26.30
C GLY A 391 -35.20 -10.65 26.66
N THR A 392 -35.17 -9.40 27.13
CA THR A 392 -36.37 -8.59 27.43
C THR A 392 -36.52 -7.48 26.40
N ALA A 393 -37.68 -7.37 25.73
CA ALA A 393 -37.84 -6.36 24.69
C ALA A 393 -37.77 -4.94 25.26
N LEU A 394 -38.51 -4.67 26.33
CA LEU A 394 -38.47 -3.40 27.06
C LEU A 394 -38.20 -3.66 28.54
N LEU A 395 -36.96 -3.42 28.98
CA LEU A 395 -36.49 -3.62 30.35
C LEU A 395 -36.38 -2.28 31.08
N CYS A 396 -37.37 -1.92 31.88
CA CYS A 396 -37.44 -0.61 32.53
C CYS A 396 -37.27 -0.74 34.05
N LYS A 397 -36.07 -0.39 34.55
CA LYS A 397 -35.77 -0.31 35.98
C LYS A 397 -36.01 1.08 36.59
N ALA A 398 -36.48 2.03 35.77
CA ALA A 398 -36.86 3.39 36.15
C ALA A 398 -38.16 3.79 35.43
N PRO A 399 -38.81 4.90 35.82
CA PRO A 399 -40.04 5.36 35.19
C PRO A 399 -39.89 5.53 33.67
N VAL A 400 -40.88 5.04 32.92
CA VAL A 400 -40.95 5.18 31.46
C VAL A 400 -42.35 5.59 31.02
N ASN A 401 -42.41 6.43 29.99
CA ASN A 401 -43.62 6.70 29.22
C ASN A 401 -43.49 6.06 27.85
N ALA A 402 -44.12 4.90 27.66
CA ALA A 402 -44.07 4.14 26.42
C ALA A 402 -45.41 4.17 25.67
N THR A 403 -45.37 4.42 24.35
CA THR A 403 -46.56 4.43 23.48
C THR A 403 -46.29 3.71 22.16
N ASP A 404 -47.25 2.90 21.69
CA ASP A 404 -47.17 2.19 20.40
C ASP A 404 -45.84 1.40 20.20
N VAL A 405 -45.45 0.61 21.21
CA VAL A 405 -44.29 -0.28 21.12
C VAL A 405 -44.74 -1.61 20.53
N LYS A 406 -44.12 -2.02 19.42
CA LYS A 406 -44.45 -3.26 18.69
C LYS A 406 -43.37 -4.29 18.91
N ILE A 407 -43.72 -5.43 19.50
CA ILE A 407 -42.79 -6.49 19.89
C ILE A 407 -43.15 -7.76 19.10
N ARG A 408 -42.16 -8.37 18.47
CA ARG A 408 -42.33 -9.61 17.68
C ARG A 408 -41.19 -10.61 17.92
N ASP A 409 -41.46 -11.90 18.00
CA ASP A 409 -40.41 -12.94 18.01
C ASP A 409 -39.36 -12.75 19.13
N CYS A 410 -39.79 -12.28 20.30
CA CYS A 410 -38.92 -12.07 21.47
C CYS A 410 -39.20 -13.14 22.52
N TYR A 411 -38.24 -14.00 22.84
CA TYR A 411 -38.49 -15.28 23.53
C TYR A 411 -38.30 -15.24 25.07
N GLY A 412 -38.25 -14.06 25.69
CA GLY A 412 -38.18 -13.87 27.15
C GLY A 412 -39.41 -13.16 27.73
N THR A 413 -39.24 -12.32 28.75
CA THR A 413 -40.30 -11.39 29.20
C THR A 413 -40.36 -10.21 28.24
N ASN A 414 -41.52 -9.89 27.68
CA ASN A 414 -41.60 -8.83 26.68
C ASN A 414 -41.41 -7.43 27.29
N ILE A 415 -42.15 -7.12 28.35
CA ILE A 415 -42.07 -5.81 29.04
C ILE A 415 -41.82 -6.03 30.53
N VAL A 416 -40.86 -5.31 31.10
CA VAL A 416 -40.57 -5.29 32.55
C VAL A 416 -40.62 -3.85 33.02
N LEU A 417 -41.40 -3.56 34.07
CA LEU A 417 -41.63 -2.21 34.61
C LEU A 417 -41.31 -2.16 36.10
N ALA A 418 -40.54 -1.16 36.53
CA ALA A 418 -40.29 -0.89 37.94
C ALA A 418 -41.45 -0.13 38.59
N ASN A 419 -41.33 1.18 38.80
CA ASN A 419 -42.36 2.01 39.41
C ASN A 419 -42.78 3.14 38.47
N ASN A 420 -44.00 3.67 38.67
CA ASN A 420 -44.49 4.91 38.06
C ASN A 420 -44.36 4.94 36.52
N SER A 421 -44.58 3.80 35.86
CA SER A 421 -44.44 3.67 34.40
C SER A 421 -45.79 3.59 33.70
N THR A 422 -45.88 4.16 32.51
CA THR A 422 -47.07 4.10 31.66
C THR A 422 -46.70 3.46 30.32
N VAL A 423 -47.47 2.47 29.88
CA VAL A 423 -47.40 1.84 28.55
C VAL A 423 -48.78 1.91 27.90
N THR A 424 -48.88 2.47 26.70
CA THR A 424 -50.15 2.62 25.99
C THR A 424 -50.09 2.17 24.53
N GLY A 425 -51.12 1.46 24.07
CA GLY A 425 -51.18 0.95 22.70
C GLY A 425 -50.06 -0.04 22.37
N GLY A 426 -49.88 -0.32 21.07
CA GLY A 426 -48.88 -1.27 20.59
C GLY A 426 -49.33 -2.73 20.61
N SER A 427 -48.38 -3.64 20.33
CA SER A 427 -48.67 -5.07 20.23
C SER A 427 -47.49 -5.95 20.61
N ILE A 428 -47.77 -7.13 21.15
CA ILE A 428 -46.82 -8.21 21.43
C ILE A 428 -47.27 -9.42 20.62
N SER A 429 -46.45 -9.90 19.69
CA SER A 429 -46.79 -11.03 18.81
C SER A 429 -45.68 -12.07 18.77
N ALA A 430 -46.06 -13.35 18.70
CA ALA A 430 -45.16 -14.48 18.43
C ALA A 430 -43.87 -14.54 19.30
N GLY A 431 -43.92 -14.19 20.59
CA GLY A 431 -42.75 -14.22 21.46
C GLY A 431 -43.07 -14.12 22.96
N GLY A 432 -42.40 -14.97 23.74
CA GLY A 432 -42.34 -14.92 25.20
C GLY A 432 -43.52 -15.58 25.92
N ASN A 433 -43.24 -16.29 27.02
CA ASN A 433 -44.29 -16.83 27.89
C ASN A 433 -44.99 -15.71 28.68
N VAL A 434 -44.28 -14.61 28.99
CA VAL A 434 -44.77 -13.50 29.83
C VAL A 434 -44.89 -12.22 29.01
N GLY A 435 -46.08 -11.63 28.95
CA GLY A 435 -46.34 -10.34 28.32
C GLY A 435 -45.72 -9.19 29.11
N VAL A 436 -46.20 -8.94 30.32
CA VAL A 436 -45.73 -7.85 31.19
C VAL A 436 -45.30 -8.38 32.57
N GLN A 437 -44.21 -7.84 33.10
CA GLN A 437 -43.77 -8.08 34.47
C GLN A 437 -43.69 -6.76 35.23
N PHE A 438 -44.51 -6.62 36.26
CA PHE A 438 -44.43 -5.50 37.20
C PHE A 438 -43.49 -5.86 38.36
N LEU A 439 -42.35 -5.20 38.44
CA LEU A 439 -41.40 -5.30 39.55
C LEU A 439 -41.73 -4.35 40.70
N GLY A 440 -42.56 -3.33 40.47
CA GLY A 440 -42.94 -2.32 41.46
C GLY A 440 -44.36 -1.80 41.27
N SER A 441 -44.66 -0.65 41.88
CA SER A 441 -46.00 -0.08 42.05
C SER A 441 -46.31 1.08 41.11
N ASN A 442 -47.59 1.46 41.03
CA ASN A 442 -48.11 2.62 40.29
C ASN A 442 -47.85 2.56 38.78
N ASN A 443 -47.87 1.38 38.19
CA ASN A 443 -47.71 1.22 36.74
C ASN A 443 -49.06 1.12 36.03
N THR A 444 -49.14 1.63 34.81
CA THR A 444 -50.34 1.53 33.96
C THR A 444 -49.95 0.96 32.60
N VAL A 445 -50.58 -0.14 32.20
CA VAL A 445 -50.48 -0.71 30.86
C VAL A 445 -51.88 -0.80 30.26
N ARG A 446 -52.14 -0.03 29.19
CA ARG A 446 -53.47 0.08 28.57
C ARG A 446 -53.40 -0.11 27.06
N GLY A 447 -54.36 -0.81 26.49
CA GLY A 447 -54.58 -0.88 25.05
C GLY A 447 -53.54 -1.69 24.26
N ILE A 448 -52.63 -2.41 24.93
CA ILE A 448 -51.67 -3.30 24.27
C ILE A 448 -52.36 -4.56 23.76
N GLN A 449 -52.09 -4.94 22.51
CA GLN A 449 -52.60 -6.20 21.94
C GLN A 449 -51.65 -7.35 22.26
N LEU A 450 -52.16 -8.42 22.87
CA LEU A 450 -51.38 -9.64 23.12
C LEU A 450 -51.66 -10.69 22.04
N GLY A 451 -50.61 -11.30 21.49
CA GLY A 451 -50.70 -12.40 20.55
C GLY A 451 -50.99 -13.74 21.24
N ALA A 452 -51.57 -14.68 20.49
CA ALA A 452 -51.98 -15.99 21.00
C ALA A 452 -50.87 -16.82 21.66
N SER A 453 -49.60 -16.54 21.35
CA SER A 453 -48.46 -17.22 21.96
C SER A 453 -48.15 -16.77 23.40
N VAL A 454 -48.72 -15.65 23.87
CA VAL A 454 -48.49 -15.13 25.22
C VAL A 454 -49.39 -15.91 26.20
N THR A 455 -48.80 -16.87 26.92
CA THR A 455 -49.55 -17.74 27.86
C THR A 455 -49.75 -17.10 29.24
N THR A 456 -48.88 -16.17 29.62
CA THR A 456 -48.95 -15.40 30.87
C THR A 456 -49.06 -13.91 30.55
N PRO A 457 -50.26 -13.33 30.51
CA PRO A 457 -50.44 -11.93 30.11
C PRO A 457 -49.61 -10.95 30.94
N TYR A 458 -49.63 -11.13 32.27
CA TYR A 458 -48.76 -10.39 33.17
C TYR A 458 -48.42 -11.17 34.44
N ILE A 459 -47.37 -10.73 35.14
CA ILE A 459 -47.01 -11.15 36.49
C ILE A 459 -46.69 -9.93 37.36
N GLU A 460 -46.92 -10.04 38.66
CA GLU A 460 -46.63 -9.00 39.64
C GLU A 460 -45.68 -9.53 40.72
N ALA A 461 -44.67 -8.73 41.07
CA ALA A 461 -43.77 -9.02 42.16
C ALA A 461 -44.48 -8.84 43.52
N SER A 462 -44.06 -9.63 44.52
CA SER A 462 -44.57 -9.51 45.88
C SER A 462 -44.37 -8.09 46.44
N GLY A 463 -45.43 -7.48 46.96
CA GLY A 463 -45.41 -6.11 47.51
C GLY A 463 -45.64 -5.00 46.49
N ALA A 464 -45.71 -5.31 45.19
CA ALA A 464 -46.16 -4.35 44.18
C ALA A 464 -47.66 -4.05 44.35
N THR A 465 -48.04 -2.77 44.20
CA THR A 465 -49.40 -2.28 44.45
C THR A 465 -49.79 -1.20 43.44
N ASN A 466 -51.10 -0.96 43.25
CA ASN A 466 -51.62 0.09 42.38
C ASN A 466 -51.14 -0.02 40.92
N ASN A 467 -51.00 -1.25 40.41
CA ASN A 467 -50.74 -1.50 38.99
C ASN A 467 -52.06 -1.69 38.25
N VAL A 468 -52.11 -1.22 37.00
CA VAL A 468 -53.26 -1.38 36.11
C VAL A 468 -52.81 -2.08 34.84
N PHE A 469 -53.48 -3.19 34.51
CA PHE A 469 -53.28 -3.93 33.26
C PHE A 469 -54.62 -4.10 32.52
N GLU A 470 -54.83 -3.31 31.48
CA GLU A 470 -56.03 -3.31 30.63
C GLU A 470 -55.61 -3.54 29.17
N PRO A 471 -55.37 -4.79 28.73
CA PRO A 471 -55.00 -5.08 27.35
C PRO A 471 -56.17 -4.79 26.40
N SER A 472 -55.85 -4.47 25.14
CA SER A 472 -56.86 -4.50 24.08
C SER A 472 -57.23 -5.95 23.79
N PRO A 473 -58.51 -6.26 23.48
CA PRO A 473 -58.88 -7.60 23.05
C PRO A 473 -57.97 -8.02 21.88
N PRO A 474 -57.50 -9.27 21.86
CA PRO A 474 -56.88 -9.79 20.66
C PRO A 474 -57.92 -9.69 19.54
N THR A 475 -57.71 -8.81 18.57
CA THR A 475 -58.28 -9.05 17.25
C THR A 475 -57.58 -10.30 16.77
N ASP A 476 -58.28 -11.42 16.57
CA ASP A 476 -57.72 -12.71 16.16
C ASP A 476 -56.55 -12.53 15.19
N ILE A 477 -55.35 -12.52 15.76
CA ILE A 477 -54.14 -12.89 15.06
C ILE A 477 -53.78 -14.24 15.69
N GLU A 478 -54.66 -15.22 15.50
CA GLU A 478 -54.10 -16.53 15.22
C GLU A 478 -53.17 -16.30 14.03
N ALA A 479 -51.89 -16.54 14.25
CA ALA A 479 -50.95 -16.66 13.16
C ALA A 479 -51.54 -17.72 12.23
N LEU A 480 -52.13 -17.30 11.11
CA LEU A 480 -52.55 -18.19 10.03
C LEU A 480 -51.40 -19.16 9.76
N PRO A 481 -51.68 -20.43 9.44
CA PRO A 481 -50.67 -21.48 9.36
C PRO A 481 -49.49 -21.01 8.51
N ALA A 482 -48.28 -21.29 9.00
CA ALA A 482 -47.06 -20.80 8.37
C ALA A 482 -47.06 -21.08 6.86
N PRO A 483 -46.69 -20.09 6.00
CA PRO A 483 -46.54 -20.32 4.58
C PRO A 483 -45.66 -21.56 4.36
N LYS A 484 -46.13 -22.49 3.54
CA LYS A 484 -45.38 -23.68 3.15
C LYS A 484 -44.78 -23.45 1.78
N ALA A 485 -43.51 -23.80 1.63
CA ALA A 485 -42.87 -23.81 0.33
C ALA A 485 -43.51 -24.90 -0.54
N VAL A 486 -44.13 -24.50 -1.65
CA VAL A 486 -44.63 -25.39 -2.71
C VAL A 486 -43.46 -25.87 -3.57
N THR A 487 -42.48 -25.00 -3.80
CA THR A 487 -41.19 -25.33 -4.40
C THR A 487 -40.10 -24.80 -3.50
N ALA A 488 -39.14 -25.66 -3.14
CA ALA A 488 -38.02 -25.27 -2.29
C ALA A 488 -37.18 -24.14 -2.93
N PRO A 489 -36.53 -23.29 -2.12
CA PRO A 489 -35.50 -22.37 -2.57
C PRO A 489 -34.40 -23.07 -3.36
N GLY A 490 -33.85 -22.40 -4.37
CA GLY A 490 -32.72 -22.88 -5.16
C GLY A 490 -31.48 -22.03 -4.95
N ILE A 491 -30.31 -22.64 -5.14
CA ILE A 491 -29.03 -21.93 -5.26
C ILE A 491 -28.61 -21.96 -6.74
N SER A 492 -28.21 -20.81 -7.26
CA SER A 492 -27.66 -20.66 -8.61
C SER A 492 -26.30 -19.95 -8.58
N GLY A 493 -25.49 -20.19 -9.61
CA GLY A 493 -24.09 -19.76 -9.68
C GLY A 493 -23.12 -20.92 -9.50
N THR A 494 -21.83 -20.65 -9.69
CA THR A 494 -20.77 -21.66 -9.55
C THR A 494 -20.34 -21.78 -8.10
N PRO A 495 -20.50 -22.93 -7.42
CA PRO A 495 -20.12 -23.07 -6.02
C PRO A 495 -18.60 -23.28 -5.90
N SER A 496 -17.83 -22.22 -6.10
CA SER A 496 -16.38 -22.21 -5.93
C SER A 496 -15.91 -20.90 -5.31
N VAL A 497 -14.80 -20.94 -4.56
CA VAL A 497 -14.25 -19.74 -3.91
C VAL A 497 -14.08 -18.59 -4.91
N GLY A 498 -14.54 -17.40 -4.54
CA GLY A 498 -14.50 -16.19 -5.37
C GLY A 498 -15.68 -16.00 -6.31
N SER A 499 -16.55 -16.99 -6.43
CA SER A 499 -17.81 -16.86 -7.16
C SER A 499 -18.91 -16.31 -6.26
N GLN A 500 -19.95 -15.73 -6.87
CA GLN A 500 -21.15 -15.28 -6.18
C GLN A 500 -22.29 -16.27 -6.43
N LEU A 501 -22.88 -16.78 -5.36
CA LEU A 501 -24.13 -17.53 -5.40
C LEU A 501 -25.33 -16.59 -5.31
N ARG A 502 -26.45 -17.02 -5.88
CA ARG A 502 -27.74 -16.36 -5.77
C ARG A 502 -28.78 -17.36 -5.30
N ALA A 503 -29.54 -17.01 -4.28
CA ALA A 503 -30.68 -17.77 -3.83
C ALA A 503 -31.96 -17.31 -4.53
N SER A 504 -32.82 -18.27 -4.87
CA SER A 504 -34.21 -18.00 -5.24
C SER A 504 -35.12 -18.16 -4.01
N THR A 505 -36.29 -17.55 -4.06
CA THR A 505 -37.29 -17.66 -2.98
C THR A 505 -37.95 -19.03 -2.91
N GLY A 506 -37.92 -19.79 -4.01
CA GLY A 506 -38.90 -20.85 -4.25
C GLY A 506 -40.30 -20.27 -4.50
N SER A 507 -41.32 -21.11 -4.41
CA SER A 507 -42.74 -20.71 -4.46
C SER A 507 -43.42 -21.12 -3.17
N TRP A 508 -44.43 -20.35 -2.75
CA TRP A 508 -45.09 -20.49 -1.45
C TRP A 508 -46.61 -20.51 -1.66
N ASP A 509 -47.31 -21.27 -0.82
CA ASP A 509 -48.78 -21.43 -0.86
C ASP A 509 -49.55 -20.16 -0.44
N VAL A 510 -48.85 -19.21 0.17
CA VAL A 510 -49.38 -17.91 0.61
C VAL A 510 -48.75 -16.78 -0.21
N ALA A 511 -49.57 -16.02 -0.94
CA ALA A 511 -49.14 -14.84 -1.67
C ALA A 511 -48.81 -13.65 -0.74
N GLY A 512 -48.00 -12.69 -1.22
CA GLY A 512 -47.68 -11.46 -0.49
C GLY A 512 -46.75 -11.64 0.72
N VAL A 513 -46.03 -12.75 0.79
CA VAL A 513 -44.98 -12.99 1.79
C VAL A 513 -43.71 -12.19 1.46
N VAL A 514 -43.00 -11.75 2.50
CA VAL A 514 -41.71 -11.08 2.44
C VAL A 514 -40.62 -12.07 2.84
N PHE A 515 -39.53 -12.13 2.10
CA PHE A 515 -38.50 -13.14 2.31
C PHE A 515 -37.28 -12.60 3.07
N THR A 516 -36.75 -13.43 3.97
CA THR A 516 -35.40 -13.27 4.53
C THR A 516 -34.57 -14.48 4.16
N TYR A 517 -33.33 -14.27 3.74
CA TYR A 517 -32.40 -15.31 3.34
C TYR A 517 -31.29 -15.42 4.37
N THR A 518 -30.94 -16.63 4.79
CA THR A 518 -29.79 -16.91 5.66
C THR A 518 -28.96 -17.99 5.00
N TRP A 519 -27.69 -17.70 4.71
CA TRP A 519 -26.76 -18.72 4.20
C TRP A 519 -26.19 -19.55 5.34
N LEU A 520 -26.01 -20.85 5.11
CA LEU A 520 -25.50 -21.82 6.06
C LEU A 520 -24.28 -22.53 5.47
N ARG A 521 -23.27 -22.76 6.31
CA ARG A 521 -22.08 -23.55 6.02
C ARG A 521 -22.13 -24.82 6.85
N ASN A 522 -22.15 -25.99 6.20
CA ASN A 522 -22.35 -27.29 6.86
C ASN A 522 -23.56 -27.29 7.81
N GLY A 523 -24.67 -26.67 7.40
CA GLY A 523 -25.88 -26.57 8.21
C GLY A 523 -25.84 -25.57 9.36
N VAL A 524 -24.75 -24.81 9.53
CA VAL A 524 -24.62 -23.75 10.55
C VAL A 524 -24.76 -22.37 9.90
N GLU A 525 -25.58 -21.49 10.47
CA GLU A 525 -25.80 -20.13 9.95
C GLU A 525 -24.49 -19.33 9.86
N ILE A 526 -24.23 -18.74 8.70
CA ILE A 526 -23.06 -17.91 8.45
C ILE A 526 -23.37 -16.50 8.96
N THR A 527 -22.69 -16.09 10.02
CA THR A 527 -22.88 -14.76 10.63
C THR A 527 -22.65 -13.65 9.61
N GLY A 528 -23.60 -12.72 9.51
CA GLY A 528 -23.55 -11.60 8.56
C GLY A 528 -24.10 -11.88 7.16
N ALA A 529 -24.41 -13.14 6.82
CA ALA A 529 -24.99 -13.52 5.53
C ALA A 529 -26.53 -13.58 5.58
N ILE A 530 -27.16 -12.54 6.15
CA ILE A 530 -28.62 -12.41 6.24
C ILE A 530 -29.05 -11.21 5.40
N ALA A 531 -29.83 -11.45 4.35
CA ALA A 531 -30.32 -10.40 3.46
C ALA A 531 -31.84 -10.45 3.35
N ARG A 532 -32.50 -9.29 3.23
CA ARG A 532 -33.95 -9.19 2.99
C ARG A 532 -34.31 -8.91 1.52
N THR A 533 -33.39 -8.33 0.75
CA THR A 533 -33.64 -7.86 -0.62
C THR A 533 -32.64 -8.35 -1.66
N HIS A 534 -31.47 -8.84 -1.22
CA HIS A 534 -30.40 -9.27 -2.12
C HIS A 534 -29.87 -10.66 -1.72
N PRO A 535 -30.40 -11.74 -2.30
CA PRO A 535 -30.08 -13.11 -1.91
C PRO A 535 -28.74 -13.57 -2.48
N LYS A 536 -27.68 -12.79 -2.32
CA LYS A 536 -26.34 -13.09 -2.85
C LYS A 536 -25.41 -13.55 -1.74
N TYR A 537 -24.49 -14.45 -2.08
CA TYR A 537 -23.41 -14.86 -1.18
C TYR A 537 -22.11 -15.00 -1.96
N ASP A 538 -21.12 -14.19 -1.61
CA ASP A 538 -19.77 -14.29 -2.16
C ASP A 538 -19.02 -15.38 -1.41
N ILE A 539 -18.64 -16.44 -2.13
CA ILE A 539 -17.97 -17.60 -1.54
C ILE A 539 -16.53 -17.20 -1.18
N ILE A 540 -16.16 -17.43 0.07
CA ILE A 540 -14.82 -17.13 0.61
C ILE A 540 -14.02 -18.42 0.81
N SER A 541 -12.72 -18.27 1.08
CA SER A 541 -11.80 -19.41 1.23
C SER A 541 -12.17 -20.38 2.36
N VAL A 542 -12.85 -19.90 3.41
CA VAL A 542 -13.33 -20.72 4.54
C VAL A 542 -14.45 -21.68 4.13
N ASP A 543 -15.15 -21.39 3.02
CA ASP A 543 -16.18 -22.27 2.48
C ASP A 543 -15.61 -23.48 1.73
N MET A 544 -14.35 -23.44 1.31
CA MET A 544 -13.75 -24.50 0.50
C MET A 544 -13.86 -25.87 1.17
N GLY A 545 -14.40 -26.85 0.44
CA GLY A 545 -14.63 -28.21 0.95
C GLY A 545 -15.81 -28.34 1.91
N LYS A 546 -16.60 -27.28 2.10
CA LYS A 546 -17.84 -27.25 2.89
C LYS A 546 -19.05 -27.25 1.97
N THR A 547 -20.22 -27.52 2.52
CA THR A 547 -21.50 -27.38 1.79
C THR A 547 -22.18 -26.08 2.18
N LEU A 548 -22.72 -25.38 1.18
CA LEU A 548 -23.56 -24.20 1.38
C LEU A 548 -25.03 -24.53 1.15
N THR A 549 -25.87 -24.02 2.04
CA THR A 549 -27.34 -24.10 1.95
C THR A 549 -27.90 -22.70 2.16
N VAL A 550 -29.05 -22.37 1.56
CA VAL A 550 -29.79 -21.16 1.92
C VAL A 550 -31.09 -21.53 2.62
N LYS A 551 -31.33 -20.89 3.77
CA LYS A 551 -32.59 -20.90 4.50
C LYS A 551 -33.39 -19.67 4.11
N VAL A 552 -34.54 -19.90 3.49
CA VAL A 552 -35.50 -18.84 3.17
C VAL A 552 -36.61 -18.88 4.18
N MET A 553 -36.83 -17.74 4.82
CA MET A 553 -37.91 -17.49 5.76
C MET A 553 -38.95 -16.61 5.07
N ALA A 554 -40.19 -17.09 4.99
CA ALA A 554 -41.32 -16.36 4.44
C ALA A 554 -42.14 -15.77 5.58
N ASP A 555 -42.25 -14.44 5.61
CA ASP A 555 -42.93 -13.67 6.64
C ASP A 555 -44.14 -12.95 6.03
N ARG A 556 -45.30 -13.04 6.67
CA ARG A 556 -46.48 -12.25 6.31
C ARG A 556 -47.21 -11.88 7.58
N VAL A 557 -47.60 -10.61 7.69
CA VAL A 557 -48.40 -10.12 8.81
C VAL A 557 -49.64 -11.01 8.97
N GLY A 558 -49.82 -11.53 10.19
CA GLY A 558 -50.91 -12.43 10.52
C GLY A 558 -50.68 -13.90 10.21
N TYR A 559 -49.50 -14.31 9.75
CA TYR A 559 -49.11 -15.71 9.55
C TYR A 559 -47.94 -16.10 10.46
N ALA A 560 -47.82 -17.38 10.79
CA ALA A 560 -46.60 -17.92 11.39
C ALA A 560 -45.46 -17.91 10.35
N GLN A 561 -44.19 -17.91 10.78
CA GLN A 561 -43.08 -17.88 9.83
C GLN A 561 -42.90 -19.21 9.11
N GLY A 562 -42.95 -19.16 7.78
CA GLY A 562 -42.60 -20.27 6.90
C GLY A 562 -41.09 -20.39 6.77
N VAL A 563 -40.55 -21.61 6.81
CA VAL A 563 -39.11 -21.86 6.62
C VAL A 563 -38.91 -22.96 5.60
N SER A 564 -38.01 -22.74 4.65
CA SER A 564 -37.58 -23.76 3.70
C SER A 564 -36.08 -23.66 3.43
N LEU A 565 -35.44 -24.79 3.19
CA LEU A 565 -34.02 -24.91 2.87
C LEU A 565 -33.86 -25.25 1.39
N SER A 566 -32.80 -24.74 0.77
CA SER A 566 -32.35 -25.26 -0.51
C SER A 566 -31.67 -26.62 -0.37
N GLU A 567 -31.41 -27.27 -1.51
CA GLU A 567 -30.39 -28.31 -1.57
C GLU A 567 -29.01 -27.74 -1.20
N ALA A 568 -28.17 -28.60 -0.63
CA ALA A 568 -26.81 -28.23 -0.25
C ALA A 568 -25.87 -28.32 -1.46
N VAL A 569 -25.10 -27.27 -1.72
CA VAL A 569 -24.10 -27.24 -2.79
C VAL A 569 -22.68 -27.36 -2.22
N PRO A 570 -21.85 -28.31 -2.66
CA PRO A 570 -20.46 -28.42 -2.21
C PRO A 570 -19.62 -27.31 -2.85
N VAL A 571 -18.74 -26.70 -2.07
CA VAL A 571 -17.87 -25.62 -2.52
C VAL A 571 -16.52 -26.16 -2.96
N ALA A 572 -16.20 -25.95 -4.24
CA ALA A 572 -14.92 -26.26 -4.84
C ALA A 572 -13.88 -25.15 -4.60
N GLN A 573 -12.62 -25.48 -4.84
CA GLN A 573 -11.52 -24.50 -4.95
C GLN A 573 -11.80 -23.52 -6.09
N GLY A 574 -11.43 -22.25 -5.91
CA GLY A 574 -11.49 -21.24 -6.97
C GLY A 574 -10.53 -21.57 -8.13
N PRO A 575 -10.73 -20.97 -9.32
CA PRO A 575 -9.87 -21.22 -10.49
C PRO A 575 -8.42 -20.81 -10.26
N ALA A 576 -7.52 -21.19 -11.17
CA ALA A 576 -6.11 -20.81 -11.06
C ALA A 576 -5.92 -19.30 -11.20
N LEU A 577 -5.04 -18.72 -10.39
CA LEU A 577 -4.67 -17.31 -10.50
C LEU A 577 -4.15 -17.02 -11.91
N GLN A 578 -4.60 -15.91 -12.48
CA GLN A 578 -4.21 -15.46 -13.81
C GLN A 578 -3.28 -14.25 -13.70
N ALA A 579 -2.12 -14.28 -14.35
CA ALA A 579 -1.25 -13.12 -14.40
C ALA A 579 -1.86 -12.05 -15.32
N THR A 580 -2.14 -10.86 -14.79
CA THR A 580 -2.58 -9.69 -15.57
C THR A 580 -1.40 -8.86 -16.07
N THR A 581 -0.24 -8.96 -15.43
CA THR A 581 1.04 -8.50 -15.97
C THR A 581 2.09 -9.57 -15.68
N ALA A 582 2.73 -10.06 -16.73
CA ALA A 582 3.72 -11.11 -16.59
C ALA A 582 4.92 -10.66 -15.73
N PRO A 583 5.50 -11.56 -14.91
CA PRO A 583 6.81 -11.36 -14.30
C PRO A 583 7.88 -11.00 -15.34
N VAL A 584 8.80 -10.11 -14.98
CA VAL A 584 9.90 -9.67 -15.85
C VAL A 584 11.22 -9.95 -15.17
N MET A 585 12.11 -10.68 -15.86
CA MET A 585 13.48 -10.91 -15.43
C MET A 585 14.39 -9.77 -15.91
N SER A 586 15.26 -9.28 -15.02
CA SER A 586 16.20 -8.17 -15.24
C SER A 586 17.61 -8.53 -14.76
N GLY A 587 18.62 -7.76 -15.20
CA GLY A 587 20.05 -7.98 -14.93
C GLY A 587 20.87 -8.08 -16.22
N THR A 588 22.20 -7.91 -16.18
CA THR A 588 23.05 -7.90 -17.40
C THR A 588 23.13 -9.27 -18.07
N GLY A 589 23.05 -10.35 -17.28
CA GLY A 589 23.22 -11.71 -17.78
C GLY A 589 24.68 -12.16 -17.81
N GLU A 590 25.58 -11.44 -17.14
CA GLU A 590 27.01 -11.76 -17.08
C GLU A 590 27.33 -12.66 -15.88
N ILE A 591 28.27 -13.59 -16.05
CA ILE A 591 28.70 -14.48 -14.96
C ILE A 591 29.11 -13.68 -13.72
N GLY A 592 28.63 -14.11 -12.55
CA GLY A 592 28.90 -13.48 -11.26
C GLY A 592 27.98 -12.31 -10.91
N THR A 593 27.20 -11.78 -11.86
CA THR A 593 26.19 -10.74 -11.58
C THR A 593 24.84 -11.35 -11.19
N TRP A 594 23.92 -10.52 -10.74
CA TRP A 594 22.60 -10.94 -10.28
C TRP A 594 21.55 -10.80 -11.39
N LEU A 595 20.65 -11.79 -11.46
CA LEU A 595 19.35 -11.66 -12.09
C LEU A 595 18.30 -11.46 -10.99
N SER A 596 17.32 -10.59 -11.27
CA SER A 596 16.17 -10.35 -10.39
C SER A 596 14.88 -10.48 -11.20
N VAL A 597 13.79 -10.92 -10.57
CA VAL A 597 12.49 -11.03 -11.22
C VAL A 597 11.41 -10.24 -10.47
N THR A 598 10.57 -9.53 -11.21
CA THR A 598 9.37 -8.90 -10.63
C THR A 598 8.29 -9.95 -10.35
N LYS A 599 7.39 -9.67 -9.40
CA LYS A 599 6.29 -10.60 -9.07
C LYS A 599 5.23 -10.72 -10.17
N GLY A 600 5.16 -9.75 -11.07
CA GLY A 600 3.98 -9.54 -11.92
C GLY A 600 2.75 -9.10 -11.11
N THR A 601 1.63 -8.89 -11.79
CA THR A 601 0.32 -8.67 -11.16
C THR A 601 -0.61 -9.82 -11.53
N TRP A 602 -1.51 -10.18 -10.61
CA TRP A 602 -2.32 -11.39 -10.69
C TRP A 602 -3.77 -11.09 -10.31
N THR A 603 -4.71 -11.77 -10.96
CA THR A 603 -6.13 -11.75 -10.63
C THR A 603 -6.64 -13.16 -10.29
N PRO A 604 -7.28 -13.34 -9.12
CA PRO A 604 -7.29 -12.42 -7.97
C PRO A 604 -5.88 -12.15 -7.42
N ALA A 605 -5.74 -11.10 -6.61
CA ALA A 605 -4.44 -10.72 -6.03
C ALA A 605 -3.80 -11.89 -5.26
N ALA A 606 -2.56 -12.22 -5.59
CA ALA A 606 -1.80 -13.27 -4.92
C ALA A 606 -1.47 -12.89 -3.46
N GLN A 607 -1.38 -13.91 -2.60
CA GLN A 607 -0.97 -13.76 -1.18
C GLN A 607 0.49 -14.15 -0.96
N SER A 608 1.00 -15.11 -1.75
CA SER A 608 2.42 -15.50 -1.67
C SER A 608 2.96 -15.93 -3.04
N TRP A 609 4.28 -15.94 -3.16
CA TRP A 609 5.00 -16.28 -4.39
C TRP A 609 6.10 -17.29 -4.10
N SER A 610 6.30 -18.21 -5.04
CA SER A 610 7.50 -19.05 -5.10
C SER A 610 8.17 -18.91 -6.46
N TYR A 611 9.49 -19.08 -6.47
CA TYR A 611 10.33 -18.90 -7.64
C TYR A 611 11.06 -20.21 -7.92
N ALA A 612 11.11 -20.60 -9.18
CA ALA A 612 11.91 -21.73 -9.65
C ALA A 612 12.78 -21.23 -10.81
N TRP A 613 14.09 -21.11 -10.58
CA TRP A 613 15.04 -20.73 -11.62
C TRP A 613 15.31 -21.91 -12.54
N LEU A 614 15.16 -21.71 -13.85
CA LEU A 614 15.36 -22.72 -14.88
C LEU A 614 16.59 -22.39 -15.71
N VAL A 615 17.41 -23.41 -15.98
CA VAL A 615 18.56 -23.34 -16.88
C VAL A 615 18.35 -24.37 -17.97
N GLU A 616 18.34 -23.96 -19.24
CA GLU A 616 17.95 -24.82 -20.38
C GLU A 616 16.59 -25.51 -20.14
N GLY A 617 15.64 -24.78 -19.53
CA GLY A 617 14.32 -25.30 -19.19
C GLY A 617 14.26 -26.25 -17.99
N VAL A 618 15.41 -26.56 -17.36
CA VAL A 618 15.48 -27.46 -16.19
C VAL A 618 15.57 -26.64 -14.90
N GLU A 619 14.65 -26.90 -13.97
CA GLU A 619 14.63 -26.26 -12.65
C GLU A 619 15.89 -26.58 -11.85
N GLN A 620 16.44 -25.56 -11.19
CA GLN A 620 17.63 -25.66 -10.38
C GLN A 620 17.25 -25.76 -8.90
N ALA A 621 17.48 -26.93 -8.30
CA ALA A 621 17.13 -27.20 -6.91
C ALA A 621 17.76 -26.18 -5.93
N GLY A 622 16.98 -25.76 -4.94
CA GLY A 622 17.39 -24.83 -3.88
C GLY A 622 17.44 -23.35 -4.30
N LEU A 623 17.14 -23.02 -5.56
CA LEU A 623 17.07 -21.64 -6.03
C LEU A 623 15.63 -21.14 -6.02
N THR A 624 15.19 -20.66 -4.85
CA THR A 624 13.80 -20.27 -4.59
C THR A 624 13.58 -18.78 -4.30
N ALA A 625 14.65 -17.98 -4.33
CA ALA A 625 14.58 -16.53 -4.13
C ALA A 625 14.15 -15.79 -5.41
N ASP A 626 13.67 -14.56 -5.25
CA ASP A 626 13.31 -13.62 -6.34
C ASP A 626 14.53 -13.05 -7.10
N ARG A 627 15.73 -13.45 -6.70
CA ARG A 627 17.00 -13.15 -7.36
C ARG A 627 17.94 -14.32 -7.29
N VAL A 628 18.83 -14.42 -8.27
CA VAL A 628 19.90 -15.42 -8.28
C VAL A 628 21.18 -14.86 -8.86
N GLN A 629 22.31 -15.22 -8.25
CA GLN A 629 23.62 -14.92 -8.81
C GLN A 629 23.95 -15.92 -9.93
N ILE A 630 24.37 -15.41 -11.08
CA ILE A 630 24.67 -16.22 -12.25
C ILE A 630 25.95 -17.02 -11.99
N ARG A 631 25.80 -18.35 -12.01
CA ARG A 631 26.90 -19.29 -11.79
C ARG A 631 27.71 -19.50 -13.06
N SER A 632 29.00 -19.79 -12.94
CA SER A 632 29.89 -20.08 -14.08
C SER A 632 29.40 -21.24 -14.96
N SER A 633 28.71 -22.23 -14.38
CA SER A 633 28.12 -23.37 -15.10
C SER A 633 26.92 -23.02 -15.98
N TRP A 634 26.42 -21.77 -15.90
CA TRP A 634 25.31 -21.25 -16.71
C TRP A 634 25.80 -20.48 -17.94
N ALA A 635 27.11 -20.32 -18.13
CA ALA A 635 27.69 -19.62 -19.27
C ALA A 635 27.18 -20.17 -20.61
N GLY A 636 26.63 -19.29 -21.45
CA GLY A 636 26.06 -19.65 -22.75
C GLY A 636 24.72 -20.38 -22.69
N LYS A 637 24.16 -20.61 -21.50
CA LYS A 637 22.87 -21.26 -21.33
C LYS A 637 21.73 -20.26 -21.24
N SER A 638 20.54 -20.68 -21.64
CA SER A 638 19.29 -19.94 -21.44
C SER A 638 18.83 -20.06 -19.98
N VAL A 639 18.44 -18.94 -19.38
CA VAL A 639 17.91 -18.88 -18.01
C VAL A 639 16.54 -18.22 -18.04
N ALA A 640 15.57 -18.85 -17.39
CA ALA A 640 14.23 -18.34 -17.16
C ALA A 640 13.87 -18.51 -15.68
N VAL A 641 12.79 -17.90 -15.24
CA VAL A 641 12.26 -18.14 -13.90
C VAL A 641 10.75 -18.38 -13.99
N ARG A 642 10.29 -19.46 -13.36
CA ARG A 642 8.87 -19.73 -13.18
C ARG A 642 8.45 -19.10 -11.85
N VAL A 643 7.52 -18.17 -11.94
CA VAL A 643 6.91 -17.53 -10.78
C VAL A 643 5.55 -18.19 -10.56
N THR A 644 5.37 -18.78 -9.39
CA THR A 644 4.10 -19.38 -8.97
C THR A 644 3.46 -18.48 -7.92
N ALA A 645 2.24 -18.03 -8.18
CA ALA A 645 1.44 -17.21 -7.29
C ALA A 645 0.36 -18.08 -6.62
N THR A 646 0.19 -17.91 -5.31
CA THR A 646 -0.79 -18.66 -4.54
C THR A 646 -1.71 -17.74 -3.74
N ARG A 647 -2.94 -18.19 -3.52
CA ARG A 647 -3.95 -17.54 -2.67
C ARG A 647 -4.79 -18.63 -2.02
N THR A 648 -5.04 -18.49 -0.72
CA THR A 648 -5.82 -19.47 0.05
C THR A 648 -7.22 -19.64 -0.57
N GLY A 649 -7.62 -20.89 -0.83
CA GLY A 649 -8.91 -21.22 -1.45
C GLY A 649 -8.94 -21.18 -2.98
N TRP A 650 -7.84 -20.79 -3.65
CA TRP A 650 -7.73 -20.73 -5.11
C TRP A 650 -6.65 -21.70 -5.61
N ALA A 651 -6.77 -22.18 -6.84
CA ALA A 651 -5.70 -22.94 -7.48
C ALA A 651 -4.50 -22.02 -7.75
N SER A 652 -3.29 -22.56 -7.64
CA SER A 652 -2.07 -21.77 -7.88
C SER A 652 -1.92 -21.45 -9.36
N GLY A 653 -1.51 -20.22 -9.67
CA GLY A 653 -1.17 -19.79 -11.02
C GLY A 653 0.34 -19.76 -11.21
N SER A 654 0.85 -20.10 -12.40
CA SER A 654 2.28 -20.00 -12.68
C SER A 654 2.56 -19.44 -14.06
N VAL A 655 3.54 -18.54 -14.16
CA VAL A 655 4.03 -17.98 -15.43
C VAL A 655 5.55 -18.07 -15.44
N THR A 656 6.11 -18.49 -16.58
CA THR A 656 7.55 -18.51 -16.82
C THR A 656 7.95 -17.29 -17.63
N THR A 657 8.97 -16.55 -17.18
CA THR A 657 9.50 -15.39 -17.92
C THR A 657 10.08 -15.81 -19.26
N SER A 658 10.21 -14.87 -20.19
CA SER A 658 11.06 -15.06 -21.37
C SER A 658 12.46 -15.47 -20.96
N ALA A 659 13.03 -16.46 -21.66
CA ALA A 659 14.38 -16.93 -21.37
C ALA A 659 15.42 -15.91 -21.84
N LYS A 660 16.42 -15.65 -21.00
CA LYS A 660 17.57 -14.81 -21.31
C LYS A 660 18.83 -15.68 -21.41
N ARG A 661 19.63 -15.50 -22.46
CA ARG A 661 20.90 -16.22 -22.60
C ARG A 661 21.99 -15.55 -21.78
N MET A 662 22.68 -16.32 -20.95
CA MET A 662 23.75 -15.79 -20.10
C MET A 662 25.03 -15.58 -20.91
N ALA A 663 25.54 -14.36 -20.87
CA ALA A 663 26.85 -14.03 -21.39
C ALA A 663 27.91 -14.72 -20.53
N GLY A 664 28.78 -15.50 -21.17
CA GLY A 664 29.96 -16.00 -20.47
C GLY A 664 30.95 -14.89 -20.18
N ALA A 665 31.74 -15.10 -19.14
CA ALA A 665 32.91 -14.27 -18.90
C ALA A 665 33.87 -14.29 -20.10
N ALA A 666 34.75 -13.29 -20.17
CA ALA A 666 35.80 -13.25 -21.19
C ALA A 666 36.86 -14.33 -20.91
N ILE A 667 37.36 -14.94 -21.97
CA ILE A 667 38.56 -15.79 -21.89
C ILE A 667 39.76 -14.86 -21.62
N THR A 668 40.44 -15.05 -20.50
CA THR A 668 41.58 -14.18 -20.15
C THR A 668 42.87 -14.77 -20.69
N ASN A 669 43.69 -13.98 -21.40
CA ASN A 669 45.05 -14.38 -21.75
C ASN A 669 45.93 -14.30 -20.49
N THR A 670 46.51 -15.42 -20.07
CA THR A 670 47.43 -15.48 -18.93
C THR A 670 48.89 -15.50 -19.37
N ALA A 671 49.18 -15.84 -20.62
CA ALA A 671 50.48 -15.67 -21.25
C ALA A 671 50.36 -15.43 -22.76
N LYS A 672 51.10 -14.44 -23.28
CA LYS A 672 51.05 -14.04 -24.70
C LYS A 672 51.52 -15.16 -25.64
N PRO A 673 51.00 -15.22 -26.88
CA PRO A 673 51.57 -16.04 -27.96
C PRO A 673 53.05 -15.73 -28.22
N VAL A 674 53.85 -16.76 -28.54
CA VAL A 674 55.28 -16.64 -28.87
C VAL A 674 55.52 -17.16 -30.29
N ILE A 675 56.27 -16.41 -31.09
CA ILE A 675 56.75 -16.87 -32.40
C ILE A 675 58.09 -17.59 -32.20
N SER A 676 58.23 -18.76 -32.80
CA SER A 676 59.41 -19.62 -32.77
C SER A 676 59.83 -20.02 -34.19
N GLY A 677 61.05 -20.54 -34.31
CA GLY A 677 61.68 -20.87 -35.59
C GLY A 677 62.68 -19.80 -36.05
N THR A 678 63.34 -20.05 -37.17
CA THR A 678 64.36 -19.14 -37.71
C THR A 678 63.67 -18.01 -38.49
N PRO A 679 63.82 -16.73 -38.10
CA PRO A 679 63.15 -15.61 -38.74
C PRO A 679 63.89 -15.19 -40.03
N LYS A 680 64.09 -16.11 -40.96
CA LYS A 680 64.78 -15.91 -42.24
C LYS A 680 63.89 -16.24 -43.41
N VAL A 681 64.03 -15.51 -44.52
CA VAL A 681 63.32 -15.81 -45.78
C VAL A 681 63.46 -17.29 -46.16
N GLY A 682 62.35 -17.92 -46.53
CA GLY A 682 62.27 -19.34 -46.90
C GLY A 682 62.16 -20.32 -45.74
N SER A 683 62.45 -19.89 -44.50
CA SER A 683 62.26 -20.71 -43.29
C SER A 683 60.79 -20.74 -42.87
N PHE A 684 60.43 -21.69 -42.00
CA PHE A 684 59.11 -21.70 -41.35
C PHE A 684 59.20 -21.07 -39.97
N ILE A 685 58.22 -20.23 -39.64
CA ILE A 685 57.97 -19.72 -38.29
C ILE A 685 56.63 -20.24 -37.79
N THR A 686 56.53 -20.45 -36.48
CA THR A 686 55.33 -21.00 -35.83
C THR A 686 54.96 -20.12 -34.64
N VAL A 687 53.68 -19.77 -34.51
CA VAL A 687 53.15 -19.07 -33.32
C VAL A 687 52.49 -20.08 -32.38
N SER A 688 52.83 -20.02 -31.09
CA SER A 688 52.12 -20.76 -30.04
C SER A 688 50.75 -20.14 -29.77
N ASN A 689 49.77 -20.92 -29.30
CA ASN A 689 48.47 -20.37 -28.93
C ASN A 689 48.50 -19.39 -27.73
N GLY A 690 49.56 -19.39 -26.91
CA GLY A 690 49.58 -18.69 -25.62
C GLY A 690 48.85 -19.48 -24.52
N SER A 691 48.77 -18.92 -23.32
CA SER A 691 48.02 -19.51 -22.19
C SER A 691 46.78 -18.68 -21.85
N TRP A 692 45.69 -19.36 -21.48
CA TRP A 692 44.38 -18.75 -21.36
C TRP A 692 43.56 -19.42 -20.25
N ASN A 693 42.71 -18.64 -19.58
CA ASN A 693 41.80 -19.13 -18.54
C ASN A 693 40.37 -18.61 -18.76
N PRO A 694 39.34 -19.48 -18.83
CA PRO A 694 39.44 -20.94 -18.90
C PRO A 694 40.08 -21.41 -20.21
N TYR A 695 40.54 -22.67 -20.25
CA TYR A 695 41.17 -23.23 -21.46
C TYR A 695 40.20 -23.18 -22.66
N PRO A 696 40.57 -22.56 -23.80
CA PRO A 696 39.75 -22.41 -25.00
C PRO A 696 39.58 -23.73 -25.77
N SER A 697 38.52 -23.83 -26.58
CA SER A 697 38.27 -24.97 -27.47
C SER A 697 38.37 -24.63 -28.96
N GLY A 698 38.62 -23.36 -29.30
CA GLY A 698 38.79 -22.88 -30.66
C GLY A 698 39.87 -21.80 -30.76
N TRP A 699 40.54 -21.76 -31.90
CA TRP A 699 41.69 -20.91 -32.17
C TRP A 699 41.60 -20.31 -33.57
N ALA A 700 41.89 -19.03 -33.71
CA ALA A 700 42.13 -18.41 -35.01
C ALA A 700 43.46 -17.63 -34.95
N VAL A 701 44.30 -17.81 -35.97
CA VAL A 701 45.57 -17.10 -36.11
C VAL A 701 45.47 -16.11 -37.25
N THR A 702 46.03 -14.92 -37.06
CA THR A 702 46.21 -13.92 -38.11
C THR A 702 47.64 -13.41 -38.07
N TRP A 703 48.37 -13.55 -39.18
CA TRP A 703 49.73 -13.04 -39.31
C TRP A 703 49.73 -11.58 -39.76
N LEU A 704 50.60 -10.78 -39.15
CA LEU A 704 50.76 -9.36 -39.44
C LEU A 704 52.19 -9.08 -39.89
N VAL A 705 52.35 -8.26 -40.93
CA VAL A 705 53.63 -7.77 -41.43
C VAL A 705 53.59 -6.24 -41.40
N ASN A 706 54.51 -5.62 -40.66
CA ASN A 706 54.50 -4.19 -40.31
C ASN A 706 53.13 -3.72 -39.77
N GLY A 707 52.45 -4.58 -39.00
CA GLY A 707 51.14 -4.31 -38.41
C GLY A 707 49.94 -4.50 -39.37
N ALA A 708 50.17 -4.80 -40.65
CA ALA A 708 49.11 -5.09 -41.61
C ALA A 708 48.83 -6.59 -41.71
N VAL A 709 47.54 -6.99 -41.75
CA VAL A 709 47.13 -8.39 -41.89
C VAL A 709 47.56 -8.94 -43.25
N VAL A 710 48.17 -10.12 -43.24
CA VAL A 710 48.49 -10.87 -44.46
C VAL A 710 47.32 -11.80 -44.79
N SER A 711 46.63 -11.54 -45.90
CA SER A 711 45.50 -12.34 -46.34
C SER A 711 45.91 -13.79 -46.68
N GLY A 712 45.01 -14.73 -46.37
CA GLY A 712 45.18 -16.16 -46.65
C GLY A 712 46.11 -16.92 -45.69
N LEU A 713 46.67 -16.27 -44.65
CA LEU A 713 47.51 -16.93 -43.65
C LEU A 713 46.79 -17.09 -42.30
N THR A 714 46.14 -18.23 -42.12
CA THR A 714 45.34 -18.55 -40.91
C THR A 714 45.90 -19.71 -40.08
N THR A 715 46.95 -20.38 -40.55
CA THR A 715 47.60 -21.50 -39.85
C THR A 715 48.62 -20.99 -38.82
N SER A 716 48.85 -21.79 -37.77
CA SER A 716 49.85 -21.48 -36.73
C SER A 716 51.29 -21.53 -37.23
N ARG A 717 51.53 -22.18 -38.37
CA ARG A 717 52.85 -22.26 -39.03
C ARG A 717 52.76 -21.68 -40.43
N VAL A 718 53.71 -20.82 -40.77
CA VAL A 718 53.80 -20.18 -42.10
C VAL A 718 55.25 -20.16 -42.59
N GLN A 719 55.42 -20.27 -43.91
CA GLN A 719 56.73 -20.05 -44.52
C GLN A 719 56.94 -18.54 -44.71
N VAL A 720 58.10 -18.06 -44.25
CA VAL A 720 58.52 -16.67 -44.40
C VAL A 720 58.74 -16.37 -45.88
N ARG A 721 57.92 -15.47 -46.42
CA ARG A 721 57.96 -15.07 -47.84
C ARG A 721 59.10 -14.08 -48.11
N SER A 722 59.57 -14.01 -49.35
CA SER A 722 60.68 -13.14 -49.73
C SER A 722 60.39 -11.64 -49.56
N ASP A 723 59.13 -11.24 -49.71
CA ASP A 723 58.66 -9.86 -49.53
C ASP A 723 58.55 -9.44 -48.05
N TRP A 724 58.78 -10.36 -47.11
CA TRP A 724 58.83 -10.07 -45.67
C TRP A 724 60.22 -9.65 -45.18
N SER A 725 61.25 -9.82 -46.01
CA SER A 725 62.63 -9.45 -45.67
C SER A 725 62.73 -8.02 -45.13
N GLY A 726 63.35 -7.86 -43.96
CA GLY A 726 63.52 -6.58 -43.27
C GLY A 726 62.28 -6.03 -42.57
N LYS A 727 61.12 -6.72 -42.65
CA LYS A 727 59.87 -6.28 -42.02
C LYS A 727 59.66 -6.91 -40.65
N GLN A 728 58.86 -6.25 -39.81
CA GLN A 728 58.43 -6.78 -38.52
C GLN A 728 57.22 -7.70 -38.70
N VAL A 729 57.27 -8.90 -38.13
CA VAL A 729 56.20 -9.89 -38.17
C VAL A 729 55.69 -10.15 -36.76
N SER A 730 54.37 -10.14 -36.58
CA SER A 730 53.67 -10.58 -35.37
C SER A 730 52.49 -11.48 -35.74
N ALA A 731 51.92 -12.17 -34.76
CA ALA A 731 50.74 -12.99 -34.93
C ALA A 731 49.71 -12.67 -33.83
N LYS A 732 48.47 -12.44 -34.25
CA LYS A 732 47.31 -12.26 -33.37
C LYS A 732 46.58 -13.60 -33.25
N VAL A 733 46.40 -14.07 -32.03
CA VAL A 733 45.69 -15.31 -31.70
C VAL A 733 44.36 -14.97 -31.03
N THR A 734 43.26 -15.40 -31.63
CA THR A 734 41.91 -15.34 -31.06
C THR A 734 41.58 -16.66 -30.41
N ALA A 735 41.33 -16.65 -29.11
CA ALA A 735 40.82 -17.78 -28.35
C ALA A 735 39.29 -17.73 -28.30
N SER A 736 38.63 -18.86 -28.56
CA SER A 736 37.18 -19.01 -28.46
C SER A 736 36.77 -20.26 -27.69
N LYS A 737 35.62 -20.19 -27.01
CA LYS A 737 35.01 -21.29 -26.27
C LYS A 737 33.50 -21.09 -26.26
N PRO A 738 32.68 -22.10 -26.62
CA PRO A 738 31.24 -21.98 -26.59
C PRO A 738 30.74 -21.47 -25.23
N GLY A 739 29.88 -20.46 -25.28
CA GLY A 739 29.32 -19.84 -24.08
C GLY A 739 30.24 -18.86 -23.36
N TRP A 740 31.45 -18.57 -23.85
CA TRP A 740 32.37 -17.55 -23.34
C TRP A 740 32.60 -16.45 -24.37
N THR A 741 32.95 -15.26 -23.91
CA THR A 741 33.32 -14.15 -24.80
C THR A 741 34.74 -14.37 -25.32
N ALA A 742 34.90 -14.44 -26.65
CA ALA A 742 36.21 -14.64 -27.29
C ALA A 742 37.16 -13.47 -27.00
N SER A 743 38.47 -13.74 -26.99
CA SER A 743 39.48 -12.73 -26.68
C SER A 743 40.73 -12.94 -27.52
N THR A 744 41.50 -11.87 -27.70
CA THR A 744 42.68 -11.85 -28.57
C THR A 744 43.93 -11.39 -27.86
N ALA A 745 45.06 -12.00 -28.20
CA ALA A 745 46.38 -11.61 -27.77
C ALA A 745 47.34 -11.61 -28.96
N GLU A 746 48.28 -10.66 -28.98
CA GLU A 746 49.29 -10.54 -30.02
C GLU A 746 50.67 -10.94 -29.49
N SER A 747 51.45 -11.64 -30.32
CA SER A 747 52.83 -11.99 -30.01
C SER A 747 53.75 -10.76 -29.98
N ALA A 748 54.97 -10.94 -29.44
CA ALA A 748 56.05 -10.01 -29.72
C ALA A 748 56.34 -9.95 -31.24
N LYS A 749 56.84 -8.80 -31.70
CA LYS A 749 57.27 -8.60 -33.09
C LYS A 749 58.68 -9.17 -33.28
N ILE A 750 58.89 -9.88 -34.38
CA ILE A 750 60.21 -10.36 -34.82
C ILE A 750 60.59 -9.71 -36.15
N THR A 751 61.88 -9.43 -36.37
CA THR A 751 62.37 -8.91 -37.66
C THR A 751 62.81 -10.05 -38.55
N ILE A 752 62.38 -10.06 -39.81
CA ILE A 752 62.78 -11.08 -40.77
C ILE A 752 64.12 -10.73 -41.42
N GLU A 753 65.09 -11.62 -41.29
CA GLU A 753 66.39 -11.54 -41.94
C GLU A 753 66.36 -12.08 -43.38
N ALA A 754 67.19 -11.48 -44.24
CA ALA A 754 67.42 -12.01 -45.59
C ALA A 754 68.22 -13.32 -45.52
N ALA A 755 67.94 -14.25 -46.44
CA ALA A 755 68.73 -15.48 -46.60
C ALA A 755 69.83 -15.29 -47.67
N PRO A 756 71.01 -15.92 -47.59
CA PRO A 756 72.03 -15.76 -48.62
C PRO A 756 71.68 -16.55 -49.90
N LEU A 757 72.10 -16.03 -51.07
CA LEU A 757 72.20 -16.83 -52.28
C LEU A 757 73.44 -17.75 -52.19
N VAL A 758 73.29 -19.01 -52.57
CA VAL A 758 74.39 -19.99 -52.57
C VAL A 758 74.79 -20.31 -54.01
N ASN A 759 76.07 -20.12 -54.36
CA ASN A 759 76.60 -20.60 -55.64
C ASN A 759 76.62 -22.14 -55.64
N LYS A 760 75.95 -22.77 -56.62
CA LYS A 760 75.88 -24.23 -56.77
C LYS A 760 76.81 -24.75 -57.85
N THR A 761 76.91 -24.02 -58.96
CA THR A 761 77.96 -24.24 -59.96
C THR A 761 78.71 -22.94 -60.20
N ARG A 762 80.04 -23.03 -60.22
CA ARG A 762 80.92 -21.91 -60.48
C ARG A 762 80.64 -21.33 -61.88
N PRO A 763 80.69 -20.01 -62.07
CA PRO A 763 80.76 -19.41 -63.40
C PRO A 763 81.92 -19.98 -64.22
N SER A 764 81.77 -20.06 -65.54
CA SER A 764 82.84 -20.55 -66.43
C SER A 764 83.08 -19.59 -67.60
N LEU A 765 84.30 -19.62 -68.15
CA LEU A 765 84.63 -18.95 -69.42
C LEU A 765 84.63 -19.98 -70.54
N SER A 766 84.11 -19.58 -71.71
CA SER A 766 84.26 -20.32 -72.97
C SER A 766 84.87 -19.42 -74.05
N GLY A 767 85.56 -20.02 -75.02
CA GLY A 767 86.31 -19.32 -76.08
C GLY A 767 87.82 -19.57 -75.98
N THR A 768 88.59 -18.99 -76.90
CA THR A 768 90.06 -19.06 -76.87
C THR A 768 90.64 -17.79 -76.25
N GLY A 769 91.67 -17.93 -75.41
CA GLY A 769 92.42 -16.80 -74.85
C GLY A 769 93.26 -16.03 -75.85
N LYS A 770 93.10 -16.28 -77.16
CA LYS A 770 93.89 -15.63 -78.19
C LYS A 770 93.49 -14.16 -78.34
N VAL A 771 94.47 -13.27 -78.44
CA VAL A 771 94.23 -11.86 -78.76
C VAL A 771 93.29 -11.74 -79.98
N GLY A 772 92.25 -10.92 -79.88
CA GLY A 772 91.21 -10.74 -80.90
C GLY A 772 90.05 -11.74 -80.84
N SER A 773 90.14 -12.83 -80.07
CA SER A 773 89.05 -13.80 -79.86
C SER A 773 88.12 -13.36 -78.73
N PHE A 774 86.92 -13.95 -78.65
CA PHE A 774 85.95 -13.65 -77.61
C PHE A 774 85.96 -14.68 -76.48
N LEU A 775 85.87 -14.18 -75.25
CA LEU A 775 85.52 -14.97 -74.07
C LEU A 775 84.07 -14.67 -73.68
N THR A 776 83.31 -15.72 -73.39
CA THR A 776 81.93 -15.60 -72.91
C THR A 776 81.82 -16.21 -71.51
N VAL A 777 81.20 -15.51 -70.57
CA VAL A 777 80.93 -16.01 -69.22
C VAL A 777 79.57 -16.69 -69.16
N ALA A 778 79.53 -17.92 -68.67
CA ALA A 778 78.32 -18.54 -68.16
C ALA A 778 78.19 -18.22 -66.66
N TYR A 779 77.00 -17.82 -66.20
CA TYR A 779 76.78 -17.33 -64.84
C TYR A 779 76.92 -18.36 -63.72
N GLY A 780 77.04 -19.64 -64.07
CA GLY A 780 76.86 -20.74 -63.13
C GLY A 780 75.39 -20.84 -62.67
N SER A 781 75.15 -21.59 -61.61
CA SER A 781 73.84 -21.79 -61.01
C SER A 781 73.84 -21.40 -59.53
N TRP A 782 72.69 -20.94 -59.06
CA TRP A 782 72.51 -20.34 -57.74
C TRP A 782 71.27 -20.92 -57.08
N SER A 783 71.29 -21.09 -55.76
CA SER A 783 70.16 -21.59 -54.99
C SER A 783 69.79 -20.61 -53.86
N PRO A 784 68.51 -20.16 -53.81
CA PRO A 784 67.51 -20.30 -54.86
C PRO A 784 67.92 -19.57 -56.15
N SER A 785 67.30 -19.88 -57.29
CA SER A 785 67.69 -19.31 -58.60
C SER A 785 67.72 -17.79 -58.55
N ALA A 786 68.82 -17.18 -58.96
CA ALA A 786 68.93 -15.73 -59.01
C ALA A 786 67.96 -15.15 -60.05
N THR A 787 67.40 -13.98 -59.77
CA THR A 787 66.52 -13.25 -60.72
C THR A 787 67.32 -12.28 -61.58
N SER A 788 68.53 -11.90 -61.18
CA SER A 788 69.45 -11.11 -61.99
C SER A 788 70.92 -11.37 -61.64
N HIS A 789 71.81 -11.03 -62.58
CA HIS A 789 73.26 -11.18 -62.45
C HIS A 789 73.97 -9.91 -62.90
N THR A 790 75.14 -9.64 -62.32
CA THR A 790 76.08 -8.62 -62.83
C THR A 790 77.46 -9.24 -63.01
N VAL A 791 78.16 -8.87 -64.08
CA VAL A 791 79.52 -9.35 -64.39
C VAL A 791 80.51 -8.22 -64.18
N ALA A 792 81.68 -8.57 -63.63
CA ALA A 792 82.85 -7.71 -63.56
C ALA A 792 84.07 -8.49 -64.06
N TRP A 793 84.79 -7.96 -65.05
CA TRP A 793 85.96 -8.60 -65.64
C TRP A 793 87.26 -8.13 -64.98
N TYR A 794 88.16 -9.05 -64.72
CA TYR A 794 89.45 -8.80 -64.10
C TYR A 794 90.57 -9.31 -65.00
N VAL A 795 91.62 -8.50 -65.18
CA VAL A 795 92.83 -8.84 -65.93
C VAL A 795 94.04 -8.68 -65.02
N ASN A 796 94.79 -9.76 -64.85
CA ASN A 796 95.89 -9.86 -63.89
C ASN A 796 95.51 -9.40 -62.46
N GLY A 797 94.29 -9.73 -62.03
CA GLY A 797 93.75 -9.33 -60.73
C GLY A 797 93.18 -7.90 -60.65
N ALA A 798 93.39 -7.06 -61.66
CA ALA A 798 92.83 -5.70 -61.70
C ALA A 798 91.46 -5.67 -62.40
N LEU A 799 90.48 -4.95 -61.82
CA LEU A 799 89.16 -4.76 -62.42
C LEU A 799 89.28 -3.94 -63.72
N VAL A 800 88.70 -4.45 -64.80
CA VAL A 800 88.53 -3.68 -66.04
C VAL A 800 87.25 -2.86 -65.90
N SER A 801 87.41 -1.57 -65.58
CA SER A 801 86.29 -0.67 -65.35
C SER A 801 85.37 -0.56 -66.58
N GLY A 802 84.06 -0.47 -66.35
CA GLY A 802 83.04 -0.35 -67.39
C GLY A 802 82.70 -1.65 -68.14
N LEU A 803 83.49 -2.72 -67.97
CA LEU A 803 83.28 -3.97 -68.67
C LEU A 803 82.37 -4.91 -67.88
N THR A 804 81.09 -4.92 -68.24
CA THR A 804 80.01 -5.65 -67.52
C THR A 804 79.23 -6.63 -68.40
N THR A 805 79.59 -6.74 -69.68
CA THR A 805 78.95 -7.65 -70.64
C THR A 805 79.33 -9.10 -70.38
N THR A 806 78.47 -10.03 -70.78
CA THR A 806 78.76 -11.47 -70.68
C THR A 806 79.81 -11.95 -71.66
N ARG A 807 80.11 -11.16 -72.68
CA ARG A 807 81.06 -11.50 -73.73
C ARG A 807 82.02 -10.34 -73.94
N VAL A 808 83.31 -10.63 -73.99
CA VAL A 808 84.36 -9.64 -74.24
C VAL A 808 85.41 -10.18 -75.20
N GLN A 809 85.95 -9.29 -76.03
CA GLN A 809 87.08 -9.59 -76.89
C GLN A 809 88.39 -9.47 -76.10
N VAL A 810 89.29 -10.45 -76.23
CA VAL A 810 90.62 -10.42 -75.62
C VAL A 810 91.45 -9.33 -76.31
N MET A 811 91.75 -8.27 -75.57
CA MET A 811 92.52 -7.12 -76.07
C MET A 811 94.01 -7.45 -76.15
N SER A 812 94.75 -6.81 -77.06
CA SER A 812 96.21 -6.95 -77.16
C SER A 812 96.94 -6.65 -75.85
N ALA A 813 96.44 -5.67 -75.08
CA ALA A 813 96.95 -5.29 -73.77
C ALA A 813 96.79 -6.39 -72.69
N TRP A 814 96.06 -7.46 -72.98
CA TRP A 814 95.80 -8.57 -72.05
C TRP A 814 96.69 -9.79 -72.30
N LYS A 815 97.49 -9.80 -73.37
CA LYS A 815 98.40 -10.91 -73.70
C LYS A 815 99.27 -11.30 -72.49
N ALA A 816 99.40 -12.60 -72.26
CA ALA A 816 100.09 -13.22 -71.11
C ALA A 816 99.52 -12.86 -69.73
N LYS A 817 98.34 -12.22 -69.64
CA LYS A 817 97.66 -11.91 -68.38
C LYS A 817 96.52 -12.89 -68.11
N SER A 818 96.25 -13.14 -66.83
CA SER A 818 95.11 -13.93 -66.36
C SER A 818 93.80 -13.14 -66.50
N ILE A 819 92.80 -13.71 -67.18
CA ILE A 819 91.46 -13.15 -67.31
C ILE A 819 90.49 -13.94 -66.41
N VAL A 820 89.73 -13.22 -65.59
CA VAL A 820 88.71 -13.77 -64.67
C VAL A 820 87.44 -12.95 -64.76
N ALA A 821 86.27 -13.60 -64.84
CA ALA A 821 84.98 -12.91 -64.69
C ALA A 821 84.39 -13.22 -63.31
N LYS A 822 84.01 -12.18 -62.55
CA LYS A 822 83.26 -12.27 -61.29
C LYS A 822 81.78 -12.04 -61.59
N VAL A 823 80.96 -13.04 -61.30
CA VAL A 823 79.50 -12.98 -61.43
C VAL A 823 78.90 -12.75 -60.05
N THR A 824 78.05 -11.74 -59.90
CA THR A 824 77.25 -11.49 -58.70
C THR A 824 75.79 -11.76 -58.99
N ALA A 825 75.20 -12.70 -58.26
CA ALA A 825 73.79 -13.06 -58.34
C ALA A 825 72.96 -12.27 -57.33
N LYS A 826 71.74 -11.88 -57.74
CA LYS A 826 70.78 -11.13 -56.92
C LYS A 826 69.39 -11.75 -56.98
N ARG A 827 68.66 -11.70 -55.87
CA ARG A 827 67.25 -12.09 -55.74
C ARG A 827 66.60 -11.30 -54.60
N ALA A 828 65.39 -10.78 -54.81
CA ALA A 828 64.66 -10.04 -53.77
C ALA A 828 64.42 -10.91 -52.53
N GLY A 829 64.67 -10.36 -51.33
CA GLY A 829 64.61 -11.09 -50.05
C GLY A 829 65.84 -11.94 -49.74
N PHE A 830 66.86 -11.93 -50.60
CA PHE A 830 68.11 -12.65 -50.39
C PHE A 830 69.33 -11.72 -50.44
N THR A 831 70.34 -12.01 -49.63
CA THR A 831 71.65 -11.35 -49.70
C THR A 831 72.35 -11.77 -50.99
N SER A 832 72.85 -10.79 -51.75
CA SER A 832 73.57 -11.05 -53.00
C SER A 832 74.85 -11.84 -52.76
N ALA A 833 75.21 -12.72 -53.69
CA ALA A 833 76.43 -13.53 -53.59
C ALA A 833 77.22 -13.49 -54.89
N SER A 834 78.54 -13.61 -54.81
CA SER A 834 79.42 -13.55 -55.99
C SER A 834 80.33 -14.78 -56.07
N SER A 835 80.68 -15.16 -57.29
CA SER A 835 81.63 -16.24 -57.60
C SER A 835 82.40 -15.88 -58.86
N SER A 836 83.65 -16.34 -58.95
CA SER A 836 84.53 -16.03 -60.08
C SER A 836 84.81 -17.27 -60.92
N THR A 837 85.01 -17.07 -62.23
CA THR A 837 85.48 -18.10 -63.14
C THR A 837 86.87 -18.59 -62.77
N GLN A 838 87.28 -19.74 -63.30
CA GLN A 838 88.70 -20.08 -63.30
C GLN A 838 89.49 -19.06 -64.14
N PRO A 839 90.74 -18.76 -63.75
CA PRO A 839 91.66 -17.97 -64.57
C PRO A 839 91.89 -18.58 -65.95
N LEU A 840 91.89 -17.74 -66.98
CA LEU A 840 92.31 -18.12 -68.33
C LEU A 840 93.45 -17.20 -68.78
N ILE A 841 94.59 -17.77 -69.15
CA ILE A 841 95.76 -17.01 -69.61
C ILE A 841 95.58 -16.62 -71.07
N ALA A 842 95.65 -15.33 -71.37
CA ALA A 842 95.59 -14.86 -72.74
C ALA A 842 96.89 -15.16 -73.49
N SER A 843 96.81 -15.69 -74.71
CA SER A 843 97.93 -16.10 -75.57
C SER A 843 98.10 -15.21 -76.80
#